data_AF-A0A9D1X761-F1
#
_entry.id   AF-A0A9D1X761-F1
#
_cell.length_a   1.000
_cell.length_b   1.000
_cell.length_c   1.000
_cell.angle_alpha   90.00
_cell.angle_beta   90.00
_cell.angle_gamma   90.00
#
_symmetry.space_group_name_H-M   'P 1'
#
loop_
_entity.id
_entity.type
_entity.pdbx_description
1 polymer ?
#
loop_
_entity_poly.entity_id
_entity_poly.type
_entity_poly.pdbx_seq_one_letter_code
_entity_poly.pdbx_strand_id
1 'polypeptide(L)'
;MGKHKITRISFTLILLAIAYLRAFSAQAPTFLIQNYSINDYKASCQNWEISVSHYGVLYIANNSGLLTFDGNNWELYPLPDKSPIERVVFHNDTIYTKGEKSLGYWTRSEHNEMFYHPIDRLPSHVSFRDRSLKINLPDEVLRQDPTVVEKVGEYYVVGTSRAGLYFLDESGHILRHLSTDNQLQDNIVHSICVQDVNLLWVGLDNGIAQIDIDKSIRLLAHRRLVGKVEAATLIDSLLVLRSNAGYFSCNIYEPQDQLERLTPQEGEKWFEIKPKMTFQPLNFRLSNIDPTEIFTNPDNIYPAPQNLYWLTKGNEAGLFEGTSNSAILKCRILFDNYGFNLISSGQQIFPISDSLSVVSVMQGVLVMNIRQMIAENIGGLTLPQFNKISYQKEKDQVMINPSVNEIILPNKFQELSINIRTTVFTPNHQVSYLLEGITTEWSPWQQDGNISFLQLPEGEYLLHIRKYVAQGPFPEITIPLIVKPAWYNTVWAYLAYVVSLLFLFHSGINYYMRLIRQKEERVKEEQEQQEQQRLQKMKEDFLEGELKDKSNELMLQTTALVKRNQAIQSLVEELDRQKETLGDRYPNKLYKRLRELMEEALNDQADWIQFESYFNRAHQNFIERIRQDYSDITTGDLRICCLLRMNLSTKEIASLLNISVRAVELRRYRLRKRLGLEGDTNLVEFLINY
;
A
#
# COMPACT_ATOMS: atom_id res chain seq x y z
N MET A 1 -99.40 -2.03 -32.14
CA MET A 1 -98.18 -1.19 -32.31
C MET A 1 -97.48 -0.76 -31.00
N GLY A 2 -97.84 -1.28 -29.80
CA GLY A 2 -97.27 -0.80 -28.53
C GLY A 2 -96.10 -1.61 -27.92
N LYS A 3 -96.01 -2.92 -28.16
CA LYS A 3 -95.03 -3.79 -27.47
C LYS A 3 -93.59 -3.72 -28.02
N HIS A 4 -93.40 -3.41 -29.31
CA HIS A 4 -92.06 -3.30 -29.92
C HIS A 4 -91.35 -1.95 -29.65
N LYS A 5 -92.11 -0.88 -29.30
CA LYS A 5 -91.50 0.41 -28.91
C LYS A 5 -90.90 0.35 -27.51
N ILE A 6 -91.56 -0.32 -26.57
CA ILE A 6 -91.10 -0.42 -25.18
C ILE A 6 -89.83 -1.27 -25.08
N THR A 7 -89.76 -2.39 -25.80
CA THR A 7 -88.55 -3.24 -25.83
C THR A 7 -87.34 -2.55 -26.47
N ARG A 8 -87.54 -1.75 -27.52
CA ARG A 8 -86.45 -0.96 -28.11
C ARG A 8 -85.96 0.14 -27.17
N ILE A 9 -86.86 0.84 -26.48
CA ILE A 9 -86.51 1.90 -25.51
C ILE A 9 -85.72 1.31 -24.33
N SER A 10 -86.14 0.16 -23.80
CA SER A 10 -85.42 -0.55 -22.73
C SER A 10 -84.04 -1.03 -23.17
N PHE A 11 -83.89 -1.52 -24.41
CA PHE A 11 -82.60 -1.97 -24.93
C PHE A 11 -81.63 -0.80 -25.19
N THR A 12 -82.14 0.34 -25.69
CA THR A 12 -81.34 1.57 -25.80
C THR A 12 -80.96 2.15 -24.45
N LEU A 13 -81.83 2.08 -23.43
CA LEU A 13 -81.50 2.52 -22.06
C LEU A 13 -80.45 1.61 -21.40
N ILE A 14 -80.50 0.30 -21.64
CA ILE A 14 -79.48 -0.64 -21.16
C ILE A 14 -78.16 -0.43 -21.90
N LEU A 15 -78.16 -0.21 -23.21
CA LEU A 15 -76.96 0.14 -23.98
C LEU A 15 -76.38 1.50 -23.57
N LEU A 16 -77.24 2.50 -23.31
CA LEU A 16 -76.82 3.78 -22.75
C LEU A 16 -76.28 3.64 -21.34
N ALA A 17 -76.88 2.81 -20.48
CA ALA A 17 -76.38 2.54 -19.13
C ALA A 17 -75.04 1.77 -19.15
N ILE A 18 -74.87 0.80 -20.07
CA ILE A 18 -73.60 0.09 -20.27
C ILE A 18 -72.55 1.02 -20.87
N ALA A 19 -72.92 1.93 -21.78
CA ALA A 19 -72.03 2.96 -22.30
C ALA A 19 -71.67 4.00 -21.23
N TYR A 20 -72.60 4.36 -20.35
CA TYR A 20 -72.36 5.24 -19.21
C TYR A 20 -71.44 4.57 -18.17
N LEU A 21 -71.65 3.28 -17.89
CA LEU A 21 -70.80 2.46 -17.01
C LEU A 21 -69.40 2.25 -17.60
N ARG A 22 -69.25 2.17 -18.93
CA ARG A 22 -67.94 2.13 -19.61
C ARG A 22 -67.26 3.50 -19.69
N ALA A 23 -68.02 4.59 -19.84
CA ALA A 23 -67.49 5.95 -19.78
C ALA A 23 -66.99 6.31 -18.36
N PHE A 24 -67.56 5.67 -17.33
CA PHE A 24 -67.11 5.81 -15.94
C PHE A 24 -65.92 4.89 -15.56
N SER A 25 -65.46 4.03 -16.47
CA SER A 25 -64.38 3.06 -16.18
C SER A 25 -62.99 3.47 -16.68
N ALA A 26 -62.83 4.61 -17.35
CA ALA A 26 -61.52 5.14 -17.69
C ALA A 26 -60.98 5.96 -16.51
N GLN A 27 -60.22 5.28 -15.65
CA GLN A 27 -59.62 5.86 -14.46
C GLN A 27 -58.57 6.91 -14.84
N ALA A 28 -58.57 8.08 -14.19
CA ALA A 28 -57.56 9.10 -14.45
C ALA A 28 -56.20 8.66 -13.87
N PRO A 29 -55.11 8.69 -14.67
CA PRO A 29 -53.79 8.32 -14.17
C PRO A 29 -53.30 9.30 -13.11
N THR A 30 -52.51 8.78 -12.18
CA THR A 30 -51.76 9.56 -11.19
C THR A 30 -50.32 9.69 -11.64
N PHE A 31 -49.62 10.75 -11.25
CA PHE A 31 -48.26 11.01 -11.74
C PHE A 31 -47.30 11.35 -10.60
N LEU A 32 -46.05 10.95 -10.77
CA LEU A 32 -44.90 11.67 -10.22
C LEU A 32 -44.10 12.23 -11.35
N ILE A 33 -43.77 13.51 -11.21
CA ILE A 33 -42.94 14.21 -12.16
C ILE A 33 -41.66 14.60 -11.44
N GLN A 34 -40.54 14.13 -11.95
CA GLN A 34 -39.22 14.62 -11.58
C GLN A 34 -38.71 15.51 -12.71
N ASN A 35 -38.57 16.80 -12.40
CA ASN A 35 -38.07 17.79 -13.33
C ASN A 35 -36.55 17.95 -13.14
N TYR A 36 -35.83 17.98 -14.26
CA TYR A 36 -34.40 18.23 -14.35
C TYR A 36 -34.18 19.56 -15.07
N SER A 37 -33.54 20.47 -14.37
CA SER A 37 -33.22 21.82 -14.83
C SER A 37 -31.81 21.88 -15.43
N ILE A 38 -31.50 23.02 -16.06
CA ILE A 38 -30.17 23.34 -16.59
C ILE A 38 -29.07 23.15 -15.54
N ASN A 39 -29.36 23.39 -14.26
CA ASN A 39 -28.38 23.24 -13.19
C ASN A 39 -27.99 21.78 -12.94
N ASP A 40 -28.90 20.85 -13.23
CA ASP A 40 -28.71 19.42 -12.99
C ASP A 40 -27.80 18.82 -14.07
N TYR A 41 -28.14 19.05 -15.34
CA TYR A 41 -27.43 18.45 -16.48
C TYR A 41 -26.38 19.36 -17.13
N LYS A 42 -26.27 20.63 -16.71
CA LYS A 42 -25.23 21.59 -17.10
C LYS A 42 -25.06 21.77 -18.63
N ALA A 43 -26.16 21.74 -19.38
CA ALA A 43 -26.21 21.96 -20.83
C ALA A 43 -27.21 23.06 -21.20
N SER A 44 -27.51 23.25 -22.49
CA SER A 44 -28.51 24.25 -22.91
C SER A 44 -29.93 23.85 -22.46
N CYS A 45 -30.83 24.81 -22.30
CA CYS A 45 -32.19 24.55 -21.82
C CYS A 45 -33.04 23.70 -22.76
N GLN A 46 -32.78 23.79 -24.07
CA GLN A 46 -33.62 23.18 -25.12
C GLN A 46 -33.23 21.73 -25.39
N ASN A 47 -34.19 20.82 -25.27
CA ASN A 47 -34.03 19.39 -25.45
C ASN A 47 -34.96 18.88 -26.55
N TRP A 48 -34.40 18.57 -27.72
CA TRP A 48 -35.15 18.40 -28.97
C TRP A 48 -35.70 17.00 -29.21
N GLU A 49 -34.94 15.98 -28.86
CA GLU A 49 -35.31 14.58 -29.04
C GLU A 49 -34.64 13.74 -27.96
N ILE A 50 -35.35 12.73 -27.48
CA ILE A 50 -34.86 11.79 -26.47
C ILE A 50 -34.95 10.38 -27.03
N SER A 51 -33.87 9.62 -26.90
CA SER A 51 -33.81 8.19 -27.20
C SER A 51 -33.26 7.44 -26.01
N VAL A 52 -33.81 6.26 -25.73
CA VAL A 52 -33.32 5.37 -24.66
C VAL A 52 -32.65 4.13 -25.26
N SER A 53 -31.61 3.61 -24.61
CA SER A 53 -31.02 2.32 -24.97
C SER A 53 -31.75 1.14 -24.35
N HIS A 54 -31.48 -0.07 -24.87
CA HIS A 54 -31.89 -1.31 -24.21
C HIS A 54 -31.32 -1.46 -22.79
N TYR A 55 -30.26 -0.72 -22.46
CA TYR A 55 -29.66 -0.66 -21.14
C TYR A 55 -30.21 0.51 -20.29
N GLY A 56 -31.31 1.16 -20.66
CA GLY A 56 -31.89 2.25 -19.87
C GLY A 56 -31.03 3.52 -19.78
N VAL A 57 -30.09 3.73 -20.71
CA VAL A 57 -29.33 5.00 -20.80
C VAL A 57 -30.08 5.95 -21.71
N LEU A 58 -30.28 7.19 -21.28
CA LEU A 58 -30.89 8.24 -22.10
C LEU A 58 -29.85 8.96 -22.92
N TYR A 59 -30.23 9.26 -24.16
CA TYR A 59 -29.50 10.05 -25.12
C TYR A 59 -30.42 11.18 -25.56
N ILE A 60 -29.99 12.42 -25.35
CA ILE A 60 -30.81 13.61 -25.56
C ILE A 60 -30.09 14.52 -26.54
N ALA A 61 -30.80 14.90 -27.59
CA ALA A 61 -30.40 15.92 -28.54
C ALA A 61 -30.57 17.30 -27.90
N ASN A 62 -29.47 18.00 -27.67
CA ASN A 62 -29.44 19.29 -26.99
C ASN A 62 -28.66 20.31 -27.83
N ASN A 63 -28.94 21.61 -27.64
CA ASN A 63 -28.18 22.66 -28.33
C ASN A 63 -26.69 22.68 -27.99
N SER A 64 -26.29 22.15 -26.83
CA SER A 64 -24.88 22.05 -26.44
C SER A 64 -24.20 20.78 -26.94
N GLY A 65 -24.93 19.83 -27.53
CA GLY A 65 -24.39 18.53 -27.99
C GLY A 65 -25.27 17.34 -27.62
N LEU A 66 -24.65 16.17 -27.54
CA LEU A 66 -25.30 14.95 -27.07
C LEU A 66 -25.24 14.91 -25.55
N LEU A 67 -26.39 15.01 -24.90
CA LEU A 67 -26.50 14.84 -23.46
C LEU A 67 -26.86 13.39 -23.15
N THR A 68 -26.20 12.81 -22.15
CA THR A 68 -26.46 11.43 -21.73
C THR A 68 -26.78 11.37 -20.25
N PHE A 69 -27.68 10.46 -19.88
CA PHE A 69 -28.05 10.20 -18.49
C PHE A 69 -28.11 8.70 -18.23
N ASP A 70 -27.42 8.27 -17.19
CA ASP A 70 -27.18 6.85 -16.91
C ASP A 70 -27.94 6.32 -15.68
N GLY A 71 -28.78 7.16 -15.08
CA GLY A 71 -29.50 6.93 -13.83
C GLY A 71 -29.01 7.81 -12.70
N ASN A 72 -27.71 8.10 -12.66
CA ASN A 72 -27.11 8.88 -11.57
C ASN A 72 -26.46 10.17 -12.09
N ASN A 73 -25.78 10.08 -13.24
CA ASN A 73 -24.90 11.14 -13.72
C ASN A 73 -25.32 11.64 -15.10
N TRP A 74 -25.24 12.96 -15.25
CA TRP A 74 -25.41 13.65 -16.51
C TRP A 74 -24.04 13.92 -17.14
N GLU A 75 -23.86 13.52 -18.39
CA GLU A 75 -22.64 13.76 -19.15
C GLU A 75 -22.96 14.41 -20.50
N LEU A 76 -22.30 15.53 -20.79
CA LEU A 76 -22.45 16.27 -22.03
C LEU A 76 -21.29 16.01 -22.97
N TYR A 77 -21.61 15.66 -24.21
CA TYR A 77 -20.67 15.42 -25.30
C TYR A 77 -20.92 16.43 -26.44
N PRO A 78 -20.16 17.53 -26.49
CA PRO A 78 -20.31 18.52 -27.56
C PRO A 78 -19.80 17.96 -28.89
N LEU A 79 -20.44 18.36 -29.99
CA LEU A 79 -19.91 18.11 -31.33
C LEU A 79 -18.58 18.85 -31.55
N PRO A 80 -17.69 18.35 -32.45
CA PRO A 80 -16.42 19.03 -32.73
C PRO A 80 -16.57 20.48 -33.20
N ASP A 81 -17.66 20.77 -33.92
CA ASP A 81 -18.01 22.12 -34.41
C ASP A 81 -18.89 22.91 -33.44
N LYS A 82 -19.26 22.31 -32.29
CA LYS A 82 -20.20 22.84 -31.28
C LYS A 82 -21.57 23.23 -31.86
N SER A 83 -21.99 22.59 -32.95
CA SER A 83 -23.33 22.77 -33.50
C SER A 83 -24.40 22.09 -32.62
N PRO A 84 -25.66 22.57 -32.67
CA PRO A 84 -26.75 21.95 -31.93
C PRO A 84 -27.13 20.60 -32.53
N ILE A 85 -27.55 19.67 -31.67
CA ILE A 85 -28.14 18.39 -32.09
C ILE A 85 -29.66 18.51 -31.96
N GLU A 86 -30.38 18.23 -33.05
CA GLU A 86 -31.85 18.33 -33.11
C GLU A 86 -32.54 16.97 -33.11
N ARG A 87 -31.80 15.91 -33.45
CA ARG A 87 -32.31 14.55 -33.54
C ARG A 87 -31.31 13.55 -33.00
N VAL A 88 -31.82 12.53 -32.31
CA VAL A 88 -31.02 11.43 -31.75
C VAL A 88 -31.79 10.12 -31.84
N VAL A 89 -31.11 9.05 -32.24
CA VAL A 89 -31.67 7.70 -32.21
C VAL A 89 -30.59 6.69 -31.83
N PHE A 90 -30.91 5.82 -30.87
CA PHE A 90 -30.06 4.70 -30.50
C PHE A 90 -30.46 3.46 -31.32
N HIS A 91 -29.50 2.85 -32.01
CA HIS A 91 -29.72 1.65 -32.81
C HIS A 91 -28.47 0.76 -32.85
N ASN A 92 -28.60 -0.52 -32.48
CA ASN A 92 -27.50 -1.51 -32.45
C ASN A 92 -26.22 -0.97 -31.78
N ASP A 93 -26.31 -0.53 -30.52
CA ASP A 93 -25.20 0.01 -29.71
C ASP A 93 -24.51 1.25 -30.28
N THR A 94 -25.08 1.85 -31.31
CA THR A 94 -24.60 3.07 -31.94
C THR A 94 -25.63 4.18 -31.78
N ILE A 95 -25.17 5.38 -31.44
CA ILE A 95 -26.03 6.54 -31.26
C ILE A 95 -25.90 7.41 -32.50
N TYR A 96 -26.96 7.54 -33.28
CA TYR A 96 -26.98 8.41 -34.45
C TYR A 96 -27.54 9.77 -34.06
N THR A 97 -26.90 10.83 -34.52
CA THR A 97 -27.31 12.21 -34.23
C THR A 97 -27.34 13.04 -35.50
N LYS A 98 -28.28 13.97 -35.56
CA LYS A 98 -28.42 14.91 -36.67
C LYS A 98 -28.75 16.30 -36.12
N GLY A 99 -28.00 17.29 -36.60
CA GLY A 99 -28.29 18.71 -36.46
C GLY A 99 -28.59 19.34 -37.82
N GLU A 100 -28.64 20.68 -37.86
CA GLU A 100 -28.87 21.44 -39.10
C GLU A 100 -27.76 21.19 -40.14
N LYS A 101 -26.50 21.09 -39.68
CA LYS A 101 -25.29 20.99 -40.51
C LYS A 101 -24.44 19.75 -40.23
N SER A 102 -24.80 18.97 -39.22
CA SER A 102 -24.03 17.83 -38.74
C SER A 102 -24.87 16.55 -38.83
N LEU A 103 -24.26 15.49 -39.37
CA LEU A 103 -24.84 14.15 -39.40
C LEU A 103 -23.72 13.16 -39.07
N GLY A 104 -23.95 12.29 -38.10
CA GLY A 104 -22.93 11.37 -37.64
C GLY A 104 -23.43 10.41 -36.58
N TYR A 105 -22.51 9.60 -36.07
CA TYR A 105 -22.78 8.65 -35.01
C TYR A 105 -21.72 8.68 -33.93
N TRP A 106 -22.08 8.18 -32.75
CA TRP A 106 -21.20 8.11 -31.59
C TRP A 106 -20.87 6.67 -31.24
N THR A 107 -19.61 6.42 -30.90
CA THR A 107 -19.10 5.14 -30.40
C THR A 107 -18.41 5.32 -29.07
N ARG A 108 -18.51 4.33 -28.18
CA ARG A 108 -17.76 4.31 -26.91
C ARG A 108 -16.38 3.69 -27.10
N SER A 109 -15.36 4.21 -26.41
CA SER A 109 -14.04 3.58 -26.29
C SER A 109 -14.02 2.49 -25.22
N GLU A 110 -12.89 1.79 -25.11
CA GLU A 110 -12.61 0.84 -24.03
C GLU A 110 -12.68 1.47 -22.63
N HIS A 111 -12.55 2.78 -22.51
CA HIS A 111 -12.69 3.54 -21.25
C HIS A 111 -14.05 4.24 -21.11
N ASN A 112 -15.01 3.86 -21.95
CA ASN A 112 -16.39 4.36 -21.95
C ASN A 112 -16.57 5.83 -22.42
N GLU A 113 -15.53 6.45 -22.97
CA GLU A 113 -15.58 7.79 -23.54
C GLU A 113 -16.24 7.79 -24.93
N MET A 114 -17.03 8.82 -25.25
CA MET A 114 -17.73 8.92 -26.53
C MET A 114 -16.91 9.63 -27.61
N PHE A 115 -16.91 9.06 -28.82
CA PHE A 115 -16.28 9.63 -30.00
C PHE A 115 -17.31 9.83 -31.11
N TYR A 116 -17.34 11.03 -31.69
CA TYR A 116 -18.21 11.36 -32.81
C TYR A 116 -17.55 11.07 -34.16
N HIS A 117 -18.30 10.43 -35.05
CA HIS A 117 -17.90 10.09 -36.42
C HIS A 117 -18.89 10.72 -37.41
N PRO A 118 -18.46 11.73 -38.20
CA PRO A 118 -19.32 12.35 -39.20
C PRO A 118 -19.59 11.38 -40.37
N ILE A 119 -20.80 11.44 -40.93
CA ILE A 119 -21.22 10.66 -42.10
C ILE A 119 -22.03 11.53 -43.06
N ASP A 120 -21.92 11.26 -44.36
CA ASP A 120 -22.67 12.01 -45.37
C ASP A 120 -24.13 11.54 -45.52
N ARG A 121 -24.38 10.26 -45.22
CA ARG A 121 -25.70 9.64 -45.38
C ARG A 121 -26.00 8.65 -44.26
N LEU A 122 -27.22 8.73 -43.74
CA LEU A 122 -27.71 7.79 -42.73
C LEU A 122 -27.82 6.37 -43.32
N PRO A 123 -27.38 5.33 -42.59
CA PRO A 123 -27.54 3.95 -43.03
C PRO A 123 -29.00 3.59 -43.28
N SER A 124 -29.28 2.74 -44.28
CA SER A 124 -30.65 2.42 -44.70
C SER A 124 -31.51 1.71 -43.64
N HIS A 125 -30.87 1.12 -42.63
CA HIS A 125 -31.54 0.42 -41.53
C HIS A 125 -31.83 1.34 -40.33
N VAL A 126 -31.37 2.60 -40.36
CA VAL A 126 -31.61 3.59 -39.30
C VAL A 126 -32.52 4.68 -39.83
N SER A 127 -33.53 5.04 -39.04
CA SER A 127 -34.41 6.16 -39.33
C SER A 127 -34.73 6.92 -38.05
N PHE A 128 -34.72 8.24 -38.13
CA PHE A 128 -35.24 9.10 -37.06
C PHE A 128 -36.76 8.97 -36.97
N ARG A 129 -37.33 9.25 -35.79
CA ARG A 129 -38.76 9.07 -35.54
C ARG A 129 -39.58 10.01 -36.43
N ASP A 130 -40.66 9.48 -37.00
CA ASP A 130 -41.63 10.26 -37.75
C ASP A 130 -42.53 11.04 -36.79
N ARG A 131 -42.61 12.36 -36.97
CA ARG A 131 -43.47 13.25 -36.17
C ARG A 131 -44.92 13.29 -36.67
N SER A 132 -45.27 12.53 -37.72
CA SER A 132 -46.63 12.51 -38.24
C SER A 132 -47.63 12.04 -37.17
N LEU A 133 -48.64 12.87 -36.90
CA LEU A 133 -49.77 12.52 -36.05
C LEU A 133 -50.65 11.46 -36.74
N LYS A 134 -50.71 10.26 -36.16
CA LYS A 134 -51.48 9.12 -36.71
C LYS A 134 -52.85 8.92 -36.06
N ILE A 135 -53.24 9.79 -35.13
CA ILE A 135 -54.41 9.62 -34.26
C ILE A 135 -55.32 10.84 -34.38
N ASN A 136 -56.63 10.62 -34.37
CA ASN A 136 -57.61 11.70 -34.29
C ASN A 136 -57.59 12.29 -32.89
N LEU A 137 -57.13 13.53 -32.77
CA LEU A 137 -57.06 14.24 -31.51
C LEU A 137 -58.31 15.12 -31.29
N PRO A 138 -58.71 15.36 -30.03
CA PRO A 138 -59.77 16.32 -29.71
C PRO A 138 -59.45 17.73 -30.21
N ASP A 139 -60.49 18.50 -30.59
CA ASP A 139 -60.35 19.91 -31.02
C ASP A 139 -59.67 20.80 -29.97
N GLU A 140 -59.80 20.46 -28.68
CA GLU A 140 -59.10 21.13 -27.60
C GLU A 140 -57.58 20.98 -27.72
N VAL A 141 -57.09 19.76 -27.96
CA VAL A 141 -55.66 19.44 -28.07
C VAL A 141 -55.11 19.96 -29.41
N LEU A 142 -55.87 19.82 -30.50
CA LEU A 142 -55.50 20.35 -31.83
C LEU A 142 -55.27 21.87 -31.78
N ARG A 143 -56.09 22.61 -31.02
CA ARG A 143 -55.92 24.05 -30.85
C ARG A 143 -54.63 24.45 -30.15
N GLN A 144 -53.98 23.54 -29.43
CA GLN A 144 -52.70 23.77 -28.73
C GLN A 144 -51.47 23.44 -29.56
N ASP A 145 -51.63 23.09 -30.85
CA ASP A 145 -50.53 22.75 -31.76
C ASP A 145 -49.71 21.54 -31.26
N PRO A 146 -50.25 20.31 -31.42
CA PRO A 146 -49.62 19.09 -30.94
C PRO A 146 -48.32 18.79 -31.70
N THR A 147 -47.25 18.50 -30.96
CA THR A 147 -45.89 18.32 -31.49
C THR A 147 -45.46 16.87 -31.56
N VAL A 148 -45.94 16.03 -30.64
CA VAL A 148 -45.56 14.62 -30.51
C VAL A 148 -46.69 13.82 -29.88
N VAL A 149 -46.87 12.56 -30.30
CA VAL A 149 -47.83 11.64 -29.72
C VAL A 149 -47.19 10.28 -29.53
N GLU A 150 -47.31 9.73 -28.34
CA GLU A 150 -46.80 8.40 -27.98
C GLU A 150 -47.85 7.58 -27.25
N LYS A 151 -47.81 6.25 -27.41
CA LYS A 151 -48.64 5.33 -26.63
C LYS A 151 -47.84 4.80 -25.45
N VAL A 152 -48.36 4.98 -24.23
CA VAL A 152 -47.74 4.52 -22.98
C VAL A 152 -48.77 3.67 -22.24
N GLY A 153 -48.55 2.36 -22.20
CA GLY A 153 -49.54 1.41 -21.68
C GLY A 153 -50.87 1.53 -22.44
N GLU A 154 -51.94 1.85 -21.72
CA GLU A 154 -53.29 2.06 -22.27
C GLU A 154 -53.59 3.52 -22.64
N TYR A 155 -52.65 4.44 -22.39
CA TYR A 155 -52.83 5.88 -22.58
C TYR A 155 -52.14 6.37 -23.86
N TYR A 156 -52.74 7.37 -24.51
CA TYR A 156 -52.06 8.19 -25.50
C TYR A 156 -51.61 9.50 -24.86
N VAL A 157 -50.32 9.79 -24.97
CA VAL A 157 -49.70 11.00 -24.42
C VAL A 157 -49.38 11.95 -25.57
N VAL A 158 -49.92 13.16 -25.50
CA VAL A 158 -49.76 14.19 -26.52
C VAL A 158 -48.99 15.36 -25.95
N GLY A 159 -47.83 15.64 -26.52
CA GLY A 159 -47.08 16.88 -26.29
C GLY A 159 -47.58 17.99 -27.19
N THR A 160 -47.55 19.22 -26.68
CA THR A 160 -48.00 20.41 -27.40
C THR A 160 -46.93 21.50 -27.35
N SER A 161 -47.00 22.46 -28.28
CA SER A 161 -46.09 23.61 -28.30
C SER A 161 -46.50 24.73 -27.35
N ARG A 162 -47.69 24.64 -26.73
CA ARG A 162 -48.27 25.75 -25.94
C ARG A 162 -48.85 25.37 -24.59
N ALA A 163 -49.25 24.13 -24.38
CA ALA A 163 -50.04 23.73 -23.22
C ALA A 163 -49.52 22.48 -22.52
N GLY A 164 -48.25 22.10 -22.70
CA GLY A 164 -47.67 20.94 -22.03
C GLY A 164 -48.18 19.62 -22.60
N LEU A 165 -48.59 18.71 -21.72
CA LEU A 165 -48.92 17.32 -22.04
C LEU A 165 -50.39 17.00 -21.77
N TYR A 166 -51.02 16.25 -22.67
CA TYR A 166 -52.35 15.68 -22.48
C TYR A 166 -52.28 14.15 -22.45
N PHE A 167 -52.93 13.54 -21.47
CA PHE A 167 -53.15 12.10 -21.40
C PHE A 167 -54.56 11.80 -21.85
N LEU A 168 -54.68 10.92 -22.85
CA LEU A 168 -55.92 10.52 -23.47
C LEU A 168 -56.15 9.02 -23.30
N ASP A 169 -57.40 8.59 -23.23
CA ASP A 169 -57.77 7.18 -23.34
C ASP A 169 -57.74 6.68 -24.80
N GLU A 170 -57.98 5.38 -25.03
CA GLU A 170 -58.03 4.81 -26.38
C GLU A 170 -59.13 5.40 -27.27
N SER A 171 -60.13 6.05 -26.69
CA SER A 171 -61.23 6.71 -27.41
C SER A 171 -60.98 8.20 -27.67
N GLY A 172 -59.87 8.75 -27.19
CA GLY A 172 -59.48 10.15 -27.34
C GLY A 172 -60.03 11.10 -26.28
N HIS A 173 -60.67 10.62 -25.21
CA HIS A 173 -61.09 11.49 -24.11
C HIS A 173 -59.89 11.94 -23.28
N ILE A 174 -59.87 13.22 -22.89
CA ILE A 174 -58.81 13.78 -22.04
C ILE A 174 -59.01 13.30 -20.60
N LEU A 175 -58.08 12.47 -20.13
CA LEU A 175 -58.04 11.98 -18.75
C LEU A 175 -57.30 12.97 -17.84
N ARG A 176 -56.20 13.54 -18.34
CA ARG A 176 -55.40 14.50 -17.57
C ARG A 176 -54.63 15.46 -18.46
N HIS A 177 -54.39 16.65 -17.92
CA HIS A 177 -53.60 17.70 -18.55
C HIS A 177 -52.49 18.13 -17.59
N LEU A 178 -51.24 18.14 -18.06
CA LEU A 178 -50.07 18.58 -17.32
C LEU A 178 -49.48 19.83 -17.98
N SER A 179 -49.27 20.87 -17.18
CA SER A 179 -48.73 22.16 -17.54
C SER A 179 -47.84 22.70 -16.42
N THR A 180 -47.26 23.87 -16.65
CA THR A 180 -46.53 24.65 -15.63
C THR A 180 -47.36 24.95 -14.38
N ASP A 181 -48.68 24.95 -14.49
CA ASP A 181 -49.56 25.24 -13.35
C ASP A 181 -49.70 24.05 -12.40
N ASN A 182 -49.37 22.83 -12.87
CA ASN A 182 -49.75 21.61 -12.15
C ASN A 182 -48.73 20.47 -12.16
N GLN A 183 -47.43 20.77 -12.39
CA GLN A 183 -46.21 20.02 -11.98
C GLN A 183 -45.10 20.01 -13.06
N LEU A 184 -45.39 20.40 -14.31
CA LEU A 184 -44.40 20.39 -15.40
C LEU A 184 -43.50 21.63 -15.34
N GLN A 185 -42.24 21.52 -15.75
CA GLN A 185 -41.31 22.67 -15.73
C GLN A 185 -41.55 23.68 -16.87
N ASP A 186 -42.11 23.23 -17.99
CA ASP A 186 -42.39 24.06 -19.18
C ASP A 186 -43.58 23.49 -19.95
N ASN A 187 -44.29 24.33 -20.70
CA ASN A 187 -45.43 23.95 -21.53
C ASN A 187 -45.04 23.58 -22.96
N ILE A 188 -43.80 23.86 -23.39
CA ILE A 188 -43.35 23.52 -24.74
C ILE A 188 -42.72 22.13 -24.71
N VAL A 189 -43.38 21.17 -25.36
CA VAL A 189 -42.92 19.77 -25.46
C VAL A 189 -42.35 19.51 -26.85
N HIS A 190 -41.09 19.09 -26.93
CA HIS A 190 -40.43 18.76 -28.20
C HIS A 190 -40.43 17.25 -28.49
N SER A 191 -40.33 16.43 -27.46
CA SER A 191 -40.20 14.97 -27.59
C SER A 191 -40.74 14.23 -26.39
N ILE A 192 -41.31 13.05 -26.63
CA ILE A 192 -41.70 12.08 -25.61
C ILE A 192 -40.98 10.76 -25.92
N CYS A 193 -40.27 10.21 -24.93
CA CYS A 193 -39.62 8.91 -25.04
C CYS A 193 -40.23 7.97 -24.00
N VAL A 194 -40.95 6.96 -24.48
CA VAL A 194 -41.47 5.90 -23.63
C VAL A 194 -40.31 4.97 -23.27
N GLN A 195 -40.04 4.85 -21.99
CA GLN A 195 -38.98 3.99 -21.50
C GLN A 195 -39.52 2.64 -21.03
N ASP A 196 -40.68 2.65 -20.37
CA ASP A 196 -41.38 1.46 -19.90
C ASP A 196 -42.91 1.68 -19.94
N VAL A 197 -43.70 0.68 -19.55
CA VAL A 197 -45.18 0.70 -19.55
C VAL A 197 -45.74 1.90 -18.80
N ASN A 198 -45.08 2.30 -17.71
CA ASN A 198 -45.52 3.39 -16.83
C ASN A 198 -44.51 4.55 -16.76
N LEU A 199 -43.34 4.46 -17.39
CA LEU A 199 -42.30 5.48 -17.28
C LEU A 199 -42.01 6.10 -18.64
N LEU A 200 -42.09 7.43 -18.70
CA LEU A 200 -41.74 8.18 -19.90
C LEU A 200 -40.89 9.41 -19.55
N TRP A 201 -40.13 9.84 -20.54
CA TRP A 201 -39.30 11.04 -20.49
C TRP A 201 -39.81 12.07 -21.48
N VAL A 202 -39.76 13.33 -21.08
CA VAL A 202 -40.27 14.46 -21.85
C VAL A 202 -39.15 15.47 -22.03
N GLY A 203 -38.81 15.72 -23.29
CA GLY A 203 -37.90 16.80 -23.68
C GLY A 203 -38.69 18.08 -23.79
N LEU A 204 -38.39 19.04 -22.92
CA LEU A 204 -39.03 20.34 -22.87
C LEU A 204 -38.13 21.41 -23.50
N ASP A 205 -38.69 22.58 -23.80
CA ASP A 205 -37.89 23.74 -24.24
C ASP A 205 -37.00 24.30 -23.12
N ASN A 206 -37.46 24.18 -21.87
CA ASN A 206 -36.66 24.47 -20.69
C ASN A 206 -36.66 23.30 -19.70
N GLY A 207 -35.71 22.38 -19.89
CA GLY A 207 -35.49 21.25 -18.99
C GLY A 207 -36.00 19.92 -19.54
N ILE A 208 -36.02 18.92 -18.67
CA ILE A 208 -36.41 17.55 -18.96
C ILE A 208 -37.32 17.08 -17.83
N ALA A 209 -38.40 16.39 -18.14
CA ALA A 209 -39.26 15.79 -17.13
C ALA A 209 -39.28 14.27 -17.26
N GLN A 210 -39.07 13.55 -16.16
CA GLN A 210 -39.38 12.14 -16.03
C GLN A 210 -40.77 12.03 -15.41
N ILE A 211 -41.67 11.27 -16.05
CA ILE A 211 -43.04 11.06 -15.59
C ILE A 211 -43.26 9.57 -15.34
N ASP A 212 -43.49 9.24 -14.08
CA ASP A 212 -43.89 7.92 -13.60
C ASP A 212 -45.42 7.90 -13.43
N ILE A 213 -46.09 7.13 -14.27
CA ILE A 213 -47.53 6.96 -14.34
C ILE A 213 -47.97 5.90 -13.34
N ASP A 214 -49.00 6.23 -12.59
CA ASP A 214 -49.66 5.37 -11.61
C ASP A 214 -48.68 4.81 -10.61
N LYS A 215 -48.08 5.66 -9.79
CA LYS A 215 -47.08 5.23 -8.80
C LYS A 215 -47.46 4.02 -7.96
N SER A 216 -46.53 3.09 -7.86
CA SER A 216 -46.52 1.99 -6.89
C SER A 216 -46.63 2.46 -5.42
N ILE A 217 -46.06 3.63 -5.06
CA ILE A 217 -46.15 4.21 -3.69
C ILE A 217 -46.46 5.71 -3.78
N ARG A 218 -47.57 6.16 -3.19
CA ARG A 218 -48.02 7.56 -3.20
C ARG A 218 -48.29 8.08 -1.78
N LEU A 219 -47.84 9.30 -1.49
CA LEU A 219 -48.30 10.05 -0.32
C LEU A 219 -49.73 10.56 -0.59
N LEU A 220 -50.69 10.05 0.18
CA LEU A 220 -52.08 10.47 0.11
C LEU A 220 -52.29 11.79 0.85
N ALA A 221 -51.70 11.92 2.04
CA ALA A 221 -51.95 13.03 2.93
C ALA A 221 -50.82 13.27 3.92
N HIS A 222 -50.56 14.52 4.26
CA HIS A 222 -49.59 14.87 5.29
C HIS A 222 -50.09 14.59 6.71
N ARG A 223 -49.19 14.18 7.60
CA ARG A 223 -49.50 13.89 9.02
C ARG A 223 -50.12 15.07 9.76
N ARG A 224 -49.77 16.30 9.38
CA ARG A 224 -50.35 17.53 9.95
C ARG A 224 -51.88 17.59 9.77
N LEU A 225 -52.39 17.01 8.69
CA LEU A 225 -53.82 17.03 8.36
C LEU A 225 -54.56 15.87 9.01
N VAL A 226 -54.03 14.65 8.87
CA VAL A 226 -54.77 13.43 9.18
C VAL A 226 -54.35 12.79 10.50
N GLY A 227 -53.21 13.18 11.09
CA GLY A 227 -52.69 12.54 12.31
C GLY A 227 -52.14 11.13 12.07
N LYS A 228 -52.09 10.32 13.14
CA LYS A 228 -51.67 8.90 13.07
C LYS A 228 -52.88 8.05 12.72
N VAL A 229 -52.85 7.40 11.55
CA VAL A 229 -53.91 6.47 11.12
C VAL A 229 -53.84 5.19 11.95
N GLU A 230 -55.01 4.73 12.40
CA GLU A 230 -55.24 3.55 13.25
C GLU A 230 -56.09 2.48 12.54
N ALA A 231 -56.86 2.85 11.52
CA ALA A 231 -57.56 1.92 10.64
C ALA A 231 -57.84 2.58 9.28
N ALA A 232 -57.93 1.77 8.22
CA ALA A 232 -58.32 2.20 6.88
C ALA A 232 -59.24 1.16 6.24
N THR A 233 -60.22 1.60 5.46
CA THR A 233 -61.09 0.73 4.66
C THR A 233 -61.40 1.40 3.32
N LEU A 234 -61.52 0.61 2.25
CA LEU A 234 -61.87 1.08 0.92
C LEU A 234 -63.19 0.42 0.52
N ILE A 235 -64.17 1.23 0.15
CA ILE A 235 -65.45 0.77 -0.38
C ILE A 235 -65.68 1.50 -1.71
N ASP A 236 -65.77 0.71 -2.78
CA ASP A 236 -65.76 1.17 -4.18
C ASP A 236 -64.53 2.03 -4.50
N SER A 237 -64.66 3.35 -4.45
CA SER A 237 -63.58 4.34 -4.66
C SER A 237 -63.32 5.24 -3.44
N LEU A 238 -64.15 5.14 -2.40
CA LEU A 238 -64.06 5.97 -1.20
C LEU A 238 -63.16 5.30 -0.18
N LEU A 239 -62.00 5.90 0.05
CA LEU A 239 -61.08 5.52 1.12
C LEU A 239 -61.46 6.25 2.40
N VAL A 240 -61.78 5.50 3.45
CA VAL A 240 -62.09 6.03 4.77
C VAL A 240 -60.95 5.69 5.74
N LEU A 241 -60.43 6.72 6.40
CA LEU A 241 -59.33 6.63 7.36
C LEU A 241 -59.86 6.98 8.76
N ARG A 242 -59.52 6.15 9.74
CA ARG A 242 -59.66 6.46 11.16
C ARG A 242 -58.30 6.79 11.72
N SER A 243 -58.16 7.95 12.34
CA SER A 243 -56.94 8.39 12.98
C SER A 243 -57.21 8.95 14.37
N ASN A 244 -56.13 9.24 15.11
CA ASN A 244 -56.23 9.94 16.39
C ASN A 244 -56.79 11.37 16.28
N ALA A 245 -56.87 11.95 15.08
CA ALA A 245 -57.45 13.27 14.82
C ALA A 245 -58.94 13.20 14.41
N GLY A 246 -59.48 12.01 14.15
CA GLY A 246 -60.86 11.77 13.76
C GLY A 246 -60.99 10.87 12.54
N TYR A 247 -62.12 10.98 11.85
CA TYR A 247 -62.41 10.23 10.63
C TYR A 247 -62.24 11.13 9.41
N PHE A 248 -61.69 10.56 8.35
CA PHE A 248 -61.44 11.27 7.10
C PHE A 248 -61.83 10.39 5.92
N SER A 249 -62.30 11.00 4.84
CA SER A 249 -62.61 10.31 3.59
C SER A 249 -62.01 11.04 2.40
N CYS A 250 -61.61 10.28 1.39
CA CYS A 250 -61.18 10.80 0.11
C CYS A 250 -61.46 9.78 -0.99
N ASN A 251 -61.61 10.26 -2.22
CA ASN A 251 -61.57 9.40 -3.38
C ASN A 251 -60.10 9.03 -3.64
N ILE A 252 -59.78 7.73 -3.63
CA ILE A 252 -58.39 7.25 -3.74
C ILE A 252 -57.74 7.59 -5.09
N TYR A 253 -58.57 7.90 -6.09
CA TYR A 253 -58.13 8.23 -7.45
C TYR A 253 -58.01 9.74 -7.71
N GLU A 254 -58.52 10.59 -6.82
CA GLU A 254 -58.45 12.04 -6.95
C GLU A 254 -57.14 12.63 -6.33
N PRO A 255 -56.79 13.90 -6.63
CA PRO A 255 -55.55 14.54 -6.16
C PRO A 255 -55.47 14.68 -4.62
N GLN A 256 -54.26 14.94 -4.12
CA GLN A 256 -53.84 14.96 -2.70
C GLN A 256 -54.62 15.92 -1.76
N ASP A 257 -55.46 16.81 -2.31
CA ASP A 257 -56.01 17.97 -1.58
C ASP A 257 -57.51 17.88 -1.24
N GLN A 258 -58.16 16.73 -1.47
CA GLN A 258 -59.59 16.54 -1.18
C GLN A 258 -59.85 15.55 -0.04
N LEU A 259 -59.21 15.77 1.11
CA LEU A 259 -59.54 15.04 2.32
C LEU A 259 -60.66 15.73 3.08
N GLU A 260 -61.82 15.08 3.10
CA GLU A 260 -62.98 15.53 3.86
C GLU A 260 -62.98 14.92 5.25
N ARG A 261 -63.27 15.73 6.25
CA ARG A 261 -63.40 15.25 7.63
C ARG A 261 -64.82 14.77 7.86
N LEU A 262 -64.97 13.53 8.32
CA LEU A 262 -66.26 12.93 8.64
C LEU A 262 -66.61 13.10 10.12
N THR A 263 -67.90 13.09 10.44
CA THR A 263 -68.34 12.98 11.83
C THR A 263 -68.07 11.57 12.38
N PRO A 264 -67.87 11.40 13.69
CA PRO A 264 -67.63 10.07 14.27
C PRO A 264 -68.71 9.04 13.94
N GLN A 265 -69.98 9.45 13.91
CA GLN A 265 -71.11 8.57 13.59
C GLN A 265 -71.12 8.11 12.12
N GLU A 266 -70.68 8.96 11.20
CA GLU A 266 -70.57 8.61 9.78
C GLU A 266 -69.37 7.71 9.53
N GLY A 267 -68.22 8.05 10.12
CA GLY A 267 -66.98 7.29 9.99
C GLY A 267 -67.11 5.86 10.51
N GLU A 268 -67.72 5.67 11.69
CA GLU A 268 -67.83 4.35 12.32
C GLU A 268 -68.66 3.36 11.51
N LYS A 269 -69.73 3.83 10.84
CA LYS A 269 -70.57 3.00 9.94
C LYS A 269 -69.76 2.33 8.83
N TRP A 270 -68.74 3.00 8.31
CA TRP A 270 -67.90 2.46 7.23
C TRP A 270 -67.00 1.31 7.70
N PHE A 271 -66.60 1.30 8.98
CA PHE A 271 -65.76 0.24 9.56
C PHE A 271 -66.56 -0.98 10.07
N GLU A 272 -67.89 -0.84 10.23
CA GLU A 272 -68.78 -2.00 10.50
C GLU A 272 -68.92 -2.91 9.27
N ILE A 273 -68.76 -2.34 8.07
CA ILE A 273 -68.75 -3.07 6.80
C ILE A 273 -67.38 -3.76 6.67
N LYS A 274 -67.28 -4.99 7.17
CA LYS A 274 -66.04 -5.78 7.04
C LYS A 274 -65.80 -6.15 5.57
N PRO A 275 -64.68 -5.73 4.95
CA PRO A 275 -64.30 -6.29 3.66
C PRO A 275 -64.05 -7.80 3.81
N LYS A 276 -64.58 -8.60 2.88
CA LYS A 276 -64.31 -10.05 2.82
C LYS A 276 -62.91 -10.30 2.28
N MET A 277 -61.88 -10.04 3.08
CA MET A 277 -60.53 -10.51 2.76
C MET A 277 -60.32 -11.88 3.38
N THR A 278 -59.96 -12.86 2.54
CA THR A 278 -59.64 -14.21 2.99
C THR A 278 -58.14 -14.27 3.27
N PHE A 279 -57.78 -14.54 4.51
CA PHE A 279 -56.38 -14.72 4.93
C PHE A 279 -56.20 -16.13 5.48
N GLN A 280 -55.15 -16.82 5.06
CA GLN A 280 -54.73 -18.03 5.75
C GLN A 280 -53.85 -17.68 6.96
N PRO A 281 -53.96 -18.40 8.08
CA PRO A 281 -53.03 -18.25 9.19
C PRO A 281 -51.61 -18.59 8.74
N LEU A 282 -50.63 -17.83 9.23
CA LEU A 282 -49.22 -18.01 8.93
C LEU A 282 -48.74 -19.34 9.51
N ASN A 283 -48.55 -20.37 8.66
CA ASN A 283 -48.23 -21.74 9.11
C ASN A 283 -46.78 -22.17 8.84
N PHE A 284 -45.95 -21.33 8.20
CA PHE A 284 -44.55 -21.65 7.94
C PHE A 284 -43.62 -21.12 9.04
N ARG A 285 -42.47 -21.78 9.25
CA ARG A 285 -41.42 -21.28 10.16
C ARG A 285 -40.61 -20.19 9.48
N LEU A 286 -40.42 -19.06 10.16
CA LEU A 286 -39.57 -17.92 9.71
C LEU A 286 -38.10 -18.32 9.43
N SER A 287 -37.68 -19.51 9.84
CA SER A 287 -36.35 -20.08 9.58
C SER A 287 -36.11 -20.50 8.12
N ASN A 288 -37.16 -20.55 7.29
CA ASN A 288 -37.07 -20.93 5.87
C ASN A 288 -37.29 -19.72 4.93
N ILE A 289 -37.00 -18.51 5.44
CA ILE A 289 -36.99 -17.27 4.65
C ILE A 289 -35.58 -17.10 4.09
N ASP A 290 -35.41 -17.21 2.78
CA ASP A 290 -34.22 -16.74 2.06
C ASP A 290 -34.70 -15.72 1.01
N PRO A 291 -34.11 -14.50 0.90
CA PRO A 291 -32.66 -14.27 0.74
C PRO A 291 -32.06 -13.11 1.57
N THR A 292 -32.66 -12.68 2.69
CA THR A 292 -32.07 -11.61 3.53
C THR A 292 -32.25 -11.94 5.01
N GLU A 293 -31.14 -12.15 5.74
CA GLU A 293 -31.11 -12.40 7.20
C GLU A 293 -31.94 -11.38 8.01
N ILE A 294 -32.17 -10.19 7.44
CA ILE A 294 -32.85 -9.03 8.04
C ILE A 294 -34.27 -9.35 8.53
N PHE A 295 -35.04 -10.17 7.80
CA PHE A 295 -36.44 -10.47 8.14
C PHE A 295 -36.62 -11.78 8.93
N THR A 296 -35.53 -12.38 9.42
CA THR A 296 -35.59 -13.59 10.27
C THR A 296 -36.28 -13.32 11.62
N ASN A 297 -36.24 -12.07 12.11
CA ASN A 297 -36.92 -11.61 13.32
C ASN A 297 -37.65 -10.27 13.08
N PRO A 298 -38.79 -10.27 12.38
CA PRO A 298 -39.52 -9.05 12.02
C PRO A 298 -40.13 -8.37 13.24
N ASP A 299 -40.27 -7.05 13.21
CA ASP A 299 -40.90 -6.28 14.27
C ASP A 299 -42.43 -6.47 14.25
N ASN A 300 -43.03 -6.56 13.06
CA ASN A 300 -44.47 -6.83 12.89
C ASN A 300 -44.76 -7.64 11.61
N ILE A 301 -45.93 -8.30 11.59
CA ILE A 301 -46.44 -9.07 10.45
C ILE A 301 -47.87 -8.61 10.15
N TYR A 302 -48.14 -8.21 8.91
CA TYR A 302 -49.48 -7.82 8.44
C TYR A 302 -49.91 -8.73 7.29
N PRO A 303 -51.15 -9.24 7.30
CA PRO A 303 -51.66 -10.02 6.18
C PRO A 303 -51.89 -9.12 4.96
N ALA A 304 -51.68 -9.68 3.78
CA ALA A 304 -52.02 -9.09 2.49
C ALA A 304 -52.84 -10.11 1.66
N PRO A 305 -53.58 -9.66 0.63
CA PRO A 305 -54.37 -10.55 -0.22
C PRO A 305 -53.54 -11.67 -0.86
N GLN A 306 -54.19 -12.77 -1.28
CA GLN A 306 -53.55 -13.85 -2.06
C GLN A 306 -52.37 -14.58 -1.37
N ASN A 307 -52.46 -14.85 -0.07
CA ASN A 307 -51.39 -15.50 0.73
C ASN A 307 -50.09 -14.70 0.82
N LEU A 308 -50.18 -13.38 0.65
CA LEU A 308 -49.05 -12.47 0.85
C LEU A 308 -49.03 -11.96 2.30
N TYR A 309 -47.84 -11.61 2.79
CA TYR A 309 -47.63 -11.05 4.12
C TYR A 309 -46.59 -9.93 4.07
N TRP A 310 -46.91 -8.79 4.66
CA TRP A 310 -45.95 -7.73 4.92
C TRP A 310 -45.23 -7.99 6.23
N LEU A 311 -43.91 -8.08 6.18
CA LEU A 311 -43.02 -8.16 7.34
C LEU A 311 -42.28 -6.83 7.45
N THR A 312 -42.28 -6.19 8.61
CA THR A 312 -41.56 -4.93 8.82
C THR A 312 -40.35 -5.13 9.73
N LYS A 313 -39.26 -4.42 9.45
CA LYS A 313 -38.05 -4.40 10.29
C LYS A 313 -37.42 -3.02 10.21
N GLY A 314 -37.30 -2.33 11.35
CA GLY A 314 -36.77 -0.97 11.37
C GLY A 314 -37.58 -0.04 10.46
N ASN A 315 -36.93 0.58 9.48
CA ASN A 315 -37.59 1.43 8.48
C ASN A 315 -37.81 0.73 7.12
N GLU A 316 -37.93 -0.59 7.14
CA GLU A 316 -38.11 -1.41 5.94
C GLU A 316 -39.35 -2.30 6.02
N ALA A 317 -39.93 -2.62 4.87
CA ALA A 317 -40.99 -3.62 4.75
C ALA A 317 -40.72 -4.57 3.59
N GLY A 318 -40.80 -5.87 3.85
CA GLY A 318 -40.75 -6.93 2.84
C GLY A 318 -42.13 -7.55 2.65
N LEU A 319 -42.51 -7.77 1.40
CA LEU A 319 -43.71 -8.52 1.02
C LEU A 319 -43.32 -9.94 0.65
N PHE A 320 -43.88 -10.91 1.36
CA PHE A 320 -43.57 -12.33 1.22
C PHE A 320 -44.78 -13.12 0.74
N GLU A 321 -44.58 -14.02 -0.21
CA GLU A 321 -45.55 -15.05 -0.56
C GLU A 321 -45.30 -16.27 0.34
N GLY A 322 -46.27 -16.57 1.21
CA GLY A 322 -46.19 -17.71 2.12
C GLY A 322 -46.74 -18.98 1.50
N THR A 323 -45.91 -20.03 1.40
CA THR A 323 -46.36 -21.41 1.18
C THR A 323 -46.37 -22.18 2.49
N SER A 324 -46.81 -23.45 2.49
CA SER A 324 -46.84 -24.27 3.71
C SER A 324 -45.46 -24.47 4.35
N ASN A 325 -44.36 -24.34 3.59
CA ASN A 325 -43.01 -24.69 4.04
C ASN A 325 -41.95 -23.57 3.86
N SER A 326 -42.24 -22.52 3.10
CA SER A 326 -41.27 -21.45 2.80
C SER A 326 -41.96 -20.11 2.53
N ALA A 327 -41.24 -19.01 2.70
CA ALA A 327 -41.69 -17.69 2.27
C ALA A 327 -40.73 -17.11 1.24
N ILE A 328 -41.27 -16.65 0.11
CA ILE A 328 -40.47 -16.06 -0.97
C ILE A 328 -40.67 -14.54 -0.93
N LEU A 329 -39.57 -13.79 -0.81
CA LEU A 329 -39.60 -12.33 -0.92
C LEU A 329 -40.02 -11.92 -2.34
N LYS A 330 -41.13 -11.20 -2.47
CA LYS A 330 -41.59 -10.64 -3.74
C LYS A 330 -41.16 -9.20 -3.93
N CYS A 331 -41.15 -8.43 -2.86
CA CYS A 331 -40.85 -7.01 -2.90
C CYS A 331 -40.24 -6.56 -1.58
N ARG A 332 -39.26 -5.66 -1.62
CA ARG A 332 -38.67 -5.01 -0.43
C ARG A 332 -38.68 -3.50 -0.61
N ILE A 333 -39.31 -2.82 0.32
CA ILE A 333 -39.40 -1.37 0.40
C ILE A 333 -38.45 -0.88 1.47
N LEU A 334 -37.59 0.06 1.08
CA LEU A 334 -36.84 0.91 2.00
C LEU A 334 -37.57 2.25 2.06
N PHE A 335 -38.19 2.61 3.19
CA PHE A 335 -38.97 3.85 3.25
C PHE A 335 -38.09 5.10 3.20
N ASP A 336 -36.86 5.03 3.72
CA ASP A 336 -35.84 6.09 3.64
C ASP A 336 -35.60 6.54 2.19
N ASN A 337 -35.62 5.57 1.27
CA ASN A 337 -35.42 5.77 -0.16
C ASN A 337 -36.51 6.65 -0.79
N TYR A 338 -37.67 6.76 -0.15
CA TYR A 338 -38.78 7.63 -0.57
C TYR A 338 -38.93 8.86 0.33
N GLY A 339 -37.97 9.11 1.24
CA GLY A 339 -38.04 10.20 2.22
C GLY A 339 -39.08 9.97 3.32
N PHE A 340 -39.48 8.71 3.54
CA PHE A 340 -40.50 8.32 4.52
C PHE A 340 -39.90 7.53 5.68
N ASN A 341 -40.50 7.68 6.86
CA ASN A 341 -40.14 6.92 8.04
C ASN A 341 -41.37 6.21 8.60
N LEU A 342 -41.27 4.90 8.79
CA LEU A 342 -42.25 4.13 9.54
C LEU A 342 -42.33 4.67 10.97
N ILE A 343 -43.52 4.60 11.55
CA ILE A 343 -43.75 5.06 12.92
C ILE A 343 -43.07 4.07 13.87
N SER A 344 -42.05 4.54 14.61
CA SER A 344 -41.24 3.70 15.50
C SER A 344 -42.04 2.94 16.56
N SER A 345 -43.17 3.49 17.03
CA SER A 345 -44.11 2.82 17.93
C SER A 345 -45.46 2.55 17.26
N GLY A 346 -45.72 1.27 16.98
CA GLY A 346 -46.95 0.82 16.32
C GLY A 346 -46.98 1.19 14.84
N GLN A 347 -46.03 0.64 14.09
CA GLN A 347 -46.12 0.52 12.63
C GLN A 347 -47.47 -0.13 12.30
N GLN A 348 -48.12 0.27 11.21
CA GLN A 348 -49.35 -0.38 10.74
C GLN A 348 -49.44 -0.30 9.22
N ILE A 349 -49.68 -1.45 8.60
CA ILE A 349 -49.99 -1.59 7.18
C ILE A 349 -51.40 -2.18 7.09
N PHE A 350 -52.30 -1.47 6.42
CA PHE A 350 -53.70 -1.84 6.26
C PHE A 350 -53.96 -2.31 4.83
N PRO A 351 -54.20 -3.60 4.59
CA PRO A 351 -54.70 -4.04 3.29
C PRO A 351 -56.12 -3.50 3.09
N ILE A 352 -56.34 -2.72 2.03
CA ILE A 352 -57.64 -2.10 1.74
C ILE A 352 -58.32 -2.68 0.49
N SER A 353 -57.56 -3.30 -0.41
CA SER A 353 -58.10 -4.09 -1.54
C SER A 353 -57.17 -5.24 -1.92
N ASP A 354 -57.53 -6.00 -2.96
CA ASP A 354 -56.68 -7.05 -3.56
C ASP A 354 -55.36 -6.54 -4.18
N SER A 355 -55.19 -5.22 -4.26
CA SER A 355 -54.02 -4.58 -4.85
C SER A 355 -53.47 -3.43 -4.03
N LEU A 356 -54.26 -2.82 -3.14
CA LEU A 356 -53.88 -1.61 -2.43
C LEU A 356 -53.67 -1.85 -0.93
N SER A 357 -52.65 -1.22 -0.39
CA SER A 357 -52.38 -1.14 1.05
C SER A 357 -52.11 0.29 1.49
N VAL A 358 -52.57 0.65 2.68
CA VAL A 358 -52.32 1.94 3.31
C VAL A 358 -51.26 1.79 4.39
N VAL A 359 -50.26 2.67 4.41
CA VAL A 359 -49.20 2.68 5.43
C VAL A 359 -49.20 4.00 6.17
N SER A 360 -49.19 3.91 7.51
CA SER A 360 -49.06 5.07 8.39
C SER A 360 -47.57 5.37 8.61
N VAL A 361 -47.10 6.52 8.13
CA VAL A 361 -45.70 6.97 8.23
C VAL A 361 -45.59 8.27 9.05
N MET A 362 -44.37 8.67 9.43
CA MET A 362 -44.12 9.92 10.16
C MET A 362 -44.52 11.16 9.36
N GLN A 363 -44.42 11.09 8.04
CA GLN A 363 -44.74 12.17 7.11
C GLN A 363 -46.25 12.24 6.80
N GLY A 364 -47.01 11.16 7.06
CA GLY A 364 -48.43 11.09 6.74
C GLY A 364 -48.93 9.70 6.42
N VAL A 365 -49.74 9.60 5.37
CA VAL A 365 -50.42 8.36 4.96
C VAL A 365 -50.00 8.01 3.54
N LEU A 366 -49.42 6.82 3.36
CA LEU A 366 -49.06 6.29 2.05
C LEU A 366 -50.13 5.32 1.55
N VAL A 367 -50.34 5.31 0.24
CA VAL A 367 -51.06 4.27 -0.49
C VAL A 367 -50.06 3.54 -1.36
N MET A 368 -50.04 2.21 -1.28
CA MET A 368 -49.14 1.33 -2.01
C MET A 368 -49.93 0.38 -2.90
N ASN A 369 -49.57 0.27 -4.17
CA ASN A 369 -50.12 -0.70 -5.10
C ASN A 369 -49.23 -1.94 -5.16
N ILE A 370 -49.59 -2.95 -4.36
CA ILE A 370 -48.89 -4.23 -4.26
C ILE A 370 -48.78 -4.92 -5.62
N ARG A 371 -49.85 -4.90 -6.43
CA ARG A 371 -49.81 -5.61 -7.72
C ARG A 371 -48.81 -4.99 -8.65
N GLN A 372 -48.74 -3.67 -8.73
CA GLN A 372 -47.76 -2.99 -9.57
C GLN A 372 -46.34 -3.25 -9.09
N MET A 373 -46.10 -3.19 -7.78
CA MET A 373 -44.81 -3.50 -7.18
C MET A 373 -44.33 -4.93 -7.45
N ILE A 374 -45.25 -5.89 -7.63
CA ILE A 374 -44.93 -7.27 -8.01
C ILE A 374 -44.87 -7.44 -9.54
N ALA A 375 -45.79 -6.77 -10.25
CA ALA A 375 -46.07 -6.93 -11.68
C ALA A 375 -45.26 -5.99 -12.59
N GLU A 376 -44.31 -5.22 -12.06
CA GLU A 376 -43.15 -4.68 -12.79
C GLU A 376 -42.33 -5.85 -13.39
N ASN A 377 -42.95 -6.60 -14.29
CA ASN A 377 -42.37 -7.62 -15.14
C ASN A 377 -42.29 -6.96 -16.52
N ILE A 378 -41.17 -6.32 -16.84
CA ILE A 378 -40.61 -6.23 -18.20
C ILE A 378 -39.14 -5.81 -18.07
N GLY A 379 -38.24 -6.55 -18.72
CA GLY A 379 -36.84 -6.15 -18.95
C GLY A 379 -35.89 -6.47 -17.81
N GLY A 380 -35.79 -7.76 -17.44
CA GLY A 380 -34.86 -8.36 -16.48
C GLY A 380 -33.91 -7.41 -15.76
N LEU A 381 -34.13 -7.22 -14.45
CA LEU A 381 -33.28 -6.50 -13.50
C LEU A 381 -31.87 -6.27 -14.06
N THR A 382 -31.65 -5.10 -14.66
CA THR A 382 -30.33 -4.80 -15.22
C THR A 382 -29.36 -4.69 -14.07
N LEU A 383 -28.37 -5.58 -14.06
CA LEU A 383 -27.29 -5.54 -13.08
C LEU A 383 -26.63 -4.16 -13.11
N PRO A 384 -26.19 -3.63 -11.95
CA PRO A 384 -25.35 -2.44 -11.95
C PRO A 384 -24.13 -2.68 -12.84
N GLN A 385 -23.70 -1.67 -13.57
CA GLN A 385 -22.55 -1.76 -14.47
C GLN A 385 -21.50 -0.73 -14.09
N PHE A 386 -20.23 -1.06 -14.29
CA PHE A 386 -19.16 -0.08 -14.13
C PHE A 386 -19.23 0.95 -15.27
N ASN A 387 -19.41 2.21 -14.92
CA ASN A 387 -19.32 3.31 -15.88
C ASN A 387 -17.86 3.72 -16.10
N LYS A 388 -17.16 3.98 -15.00
CA LYS A 388 -15.78 4.47 -14.99
C LYS A 388 -15.05 3.93 -13.76
N ILE A 389 -13.85 3.40 -13.97
CA ILE A 389 -12.96 2.95 -12.90
C ILE A 389 -11.65 3.70 -13.07
N SER A 390 -11.18 4.33 -12.01
CA SER A 390 -9.90 5.03 -12.04
C SER A 390 -9.23 5.02 -10.67
N TYR A 391 -7.91 5.05 -10.65
CA TYR A 391 -7.17 5.28 -9.41
C TYR A 391 -6.15 6.41 -9.59
N GLN A 392 -5.92 7.15 -8.52
CA GLN A 392 -4.92 8.20 -8.48
C GLN A 392 -3.59 7.64 -8.00
N LYS A 393 -2.54 7.87 -8.78
CA LYS A 393 -1.16 7.57 -8.43
C LYS A 393 -0.34 8.85 -8.54
N GLU A 394 0.08 9.38 -7.40
CA GLU A 394 0.80 10.65 -7.31
C GLU A 394 -0.01 11.81 -7.94
N LYS A 395 0.39 12.32 -9.12
CA LYS A 395 -0.32 13.37 -9.85
C LYS A 395 -1.14 12.85 -11.03
N ASP A 396 -1.00 11.57 -11.37
CA ASP A 396 -1.64 10.99 -12.55
C ASP A 396 -2.88 10.18 -12.16
N GLN A 397 -3.97 10.39 -12.89
CA GLN A 397 -5.16 9.54 -12.82
C GLN A 397 -5.02 8.43 -13.86
N VAL A 398 -5.04 7.18 -13.41
CA VAL A 398 -4.98 6.00 -14.29
C VAL A 398 -6.39 5.46 -14.46
N MET A 399 -6.82 5.33 -15.72
CA MET A 399 -8.10 4.76 -16.10
C MET A 399 -8.00 3.25 -16.22
N ILE A 400 -8.99 2.53 -15.69
CA ILE A 400 -9.15 1.09 -15.84
C ILE A 400 -10.36 0.85 -16.74
N ASN A 401 -10.25 -0.11 -17.66
CA ASN A 401 -11.36 -0.53 -18.50
C ASN A 401 -12.54 -1.01 -17.61
N PRO A 402 -13.76 -0.47 -17.75
CA PRO A 402 -14.90 -0.88 -16.92
C PRO A 402 -15.36 -2.34 -17.10
N SER A 403 -14.98 -3.01 -18.18
CA SER A 403 -15.32 -4.41 -18.48
C SER A 403 -14.31 -5.42 -17.91
N VAL A 404 -13.51 -5.03 -16.91
CA VAL A 404 -12.56 -5.93 -16.25
C VAL A 404 -13.25 -6.94 -15.34
N ASN A 405 -12.68 -8.14 -15.25
CA ASN A 405 -13.13 -9.18 -14.31
C ASN A 405 -12.50 -9.02 -12.91
N GLU A 406 -11.45 -8.21 -12.77
CA GLU A 406 -10.74 -7.94 -11.52
C GLU A 406 -10.12 -6.53 -11.55
N ILE A 407 -10.05 -5.88 -10.39
CA ILE A 407 -9.42 -4.56 -10.22
C ILE A 407 -8.08 -4.76 -9.52
N ILE A 408 -6.99 -4.43 -10.20
CA ILE A 408 -5.63 -4.56 -9.66
C ILE A 408 -5.05 -3.17 -9.38
N LEU A 409 -4.69 -2.92 -8.11
CA LEU A 409 -4.13 -1.66 -7.65
C LEU A 409 -2.65 -1.80 -7.26
N PRO A 410 -1.82 -0.78 -7.52
CA PRO A 410 -0.45 -0.73 -7.01
C PRO A 410 -0.46 -0.40 -5.51
N ASN A 411 0.55 -0.84 -4.77
CA ASN A 411 0.68 -0.57 -3.32
C ASN A 411 0.56 0.91 -2.89
N LYS A 412 0.91 1.86 -3.77
CA LYS A 412 0.99 3.30 -3.46
C LYS A 412 -0.08 4.16 -4.16
N PHE A 413 -1.29 3.63 -4.37
CA PHE A 413 -2.39 4.47 -4.86
C PHE A 413 -2.92 5.38 -3.73
N GLN A 414 -3.46 6.55 -4.10
CA GLN A 414 -4.03 7.50 -3.14
C GLN A 414 -5.54 7.27 -2.95
N GLU A 415 -6.25 7.19 -4.07
CA GLU A 415 -7.69 7.01 -4.10
C GLU A 415 -8.06 6.10 -5.27
N LEU A 416 -8.96 5.15 -5.04
CA LEU A 416 -9.69 4.41 -6.06
C LEU A 416 -11.08 5.03 -6.16
N SER A 417 -11.48 5.45 -7.35
CA SER A 417 -12.81 5.99 -7.63
C SER A 417 -13.51 5.11 -8.66
N ILE A 418 -14.67 4.59 -8.29
CA ILE A 418 -15.52 3.71 -9.10
C ILE A 418 -16.87 4.41 -9.26
N ASN A 419 -17.28 4.64 -10.51
CA ASN A 419 -18.61 5.15 -10.83
C ASN A 419 -19.47 4.00 -11.35
N ILE A 420 -20.61 3.80 -10.71
CA ILE A 420 -21.58 2.76 -11.04
C ILE A 420 -22.76 3.37 -11.77
N ARG A 421 -23.02 2.80 -12.94
CA ARG A 421 -24.21 3.03 -13.73
C ARG A 421 -25.30 2.10 -13.25
N THR A 422 -26.41 2.68 -12.85
CA THR A 422 -27.56 1.92 -12.35
C THR A 422 -28.62 1.66 -13.39
N THR A 423 -28.53 2.27 -14.58
CA THR A 423 -29.56 2.28 -15.63
C THR A 423 -30.87 2.90 -15.16
N VAL A 424 -31.44 3.75 -16.00
CA VAL A 424 -32.74 4.32 -15.70
C VAL A 424 -33.76 3.20 -15.85
N PHE A 425 -34.46 2.82 -14.77
CA PHE A 425 -35.67 1.98 -14.79
C PHE A 425 -36.54 2.25 -13.56
N THR A 426 -35.91 2.69 -12.47
CA THR A 426 -36.56 3.02 -11.21
C THR A 426 -36.39 4.50 -10.91
N PRO A 427 -37.39 5.25 -10.43
CA PRO A 427 -37.24 6.66 -10.06
C PRO A 427 -36.26 6.88 -8.89
N ASN A 428 -35.82 5.80 -8.23
CA ASN A 428 -34.74 5.83 -7.24
C ASN A 428 -33.57 4.94 -7.70
N HIS A 429 -32.38 5.55 -7.81
CA HIS A 429 -31.17 4.95 -8.37
C HIS A 429 -30.08 4.66 -7.33
N GLN A 430 -30.46 4.39 -6.08
CA GLN A 430 -29.48 4.20 -5.01
C GLN A 430 -28.63 2.93 -5.17
N VAL A 431 -27.36 3.04 -4.77
CA VAL A 431 -26.38 1.96 -4.70
C VAL A 431 -25.86 1.78 -3.28
N SER A 432 -25.41 0.58 -2.96
CA SER A 432 -24.74 0.24 -1.71
C SER A 432 -23.62 -0.74 -2.03
N TYR A 433 -22.52 -0.67 -1.30
CA TYR A 433 -21.36 -1.51 -1.52
C TYR A 433 -20.86 -2.15 -0.22
N LEU A 434 -20.17 -3.27 -0.34
CA LEU A 434 -19.53 -3.98 0.74
C LEU A 434 -18.14 -4.40 0.25
N LEU A 435 -17.11 -4.06 1.03
CA LEU A 435 -15.75 -4.49 0.75
C LEU A 435 -15.35 -5.58 1.75
N GLU A 436 -15.54 -6.82 1.33
CA GLU A 436 -15.22 -7.99 2.14
C GLU A 436 -13.70 -8.05 2.37
N GLY A 437 -13.31 -8.23 3.63
CA GLY A 437 -11.94 -8.10 4.11
C GLY A 437 -11.66 -6.81 4.89
N ILE A 438 -12.55 -5.81 4.81
CA ILE A 438 -12.50 -4.59 5.65
C ILE A 438 -13.73 -4.46 6.54
N THR A 439 -14.92 -4.57 5.95
CA THR A 439 -16.19 -4.50 6.68
C THR A 439 -17.04 -5.73 6.41
N THR A 440 -17.89 -6.08 7.37
CA THR A 440 -18.94 -7.10 7.22
C THR A 440 -20.31 -6.49 6.94
N GLU A 441 -20.45 -5.18 7.15
CA GLU A 441 -21.68 -4.44 6.93
C GLU A 441 -21.64 -3.66 5.61
N TRP A 442 -22.79 -3.63 4.95
CA TRP A 442 -23.01 -2.84 3.74
C TRP A 442 -22.93 -1.35 4.04
N SER A 443 -22.43 -0.57 3.08
CA SER A 443 -22.48 0.89 3.14
C SER A 443 -23.94 1.39 3.21
N PRO A 444 -24.16 2.59 3.77
CA PRO A 444 -25.41 3.31 3.55
C PRO A 444 -25.72 3.44 2.04
N TRP A 445 -27.01 3.57 1.72
CA TRP A 445 -27.47 3.79 0.35
C TRP A 445 -27.05 5.18 -0.14
N GLN A 446 -26.36 5.23 -1.28
CA GLN A 446 -25.83 6.43 -1.92
C GLN A 446 -26.56 6.69 -3.23
N GLN A 447 -26.79 7.96 -3.59
CA GLN A 447 -27.57 8.36 -4.78
C GLN A 447 -26.72 8.70 -6.00
N ASP A 448 -25.44 9.03 -5.82
CA ASP A 448 -24.58 9.53 -6.91
C ASP A 448 -23.86 8.42 -7.69
N GLY A 449 -23.88 7.18 -7.16
CA GLY A 449 -23.22 6.04 -7.77
C GLY A 449 -21.68 6.08 -7.66
N ASN A 450 -21.10 7.00 -6.87
CA ASN A 450 -19.65 7.13 -6.73
C ASN A 450 -19.16 6.41 -5.48
N ILE A 451 -18.35 5.37 -5.69
CA ILE A 451 -17.70 4.62 -4.64
C ILE A 451 -16.22 5.04 -4.63
N SER A 452 -15.75 5.53 -3.48
CA SER A 452 -14.35 5.91 -3.30
C SER A 452 -13.71 5.14 -2.15
N PHE A 453 -12.47 4.70 -2.36
CA PHE A 453 -11.65 4.07 -1.34
C PHE A 453 -10.31 4.79 -1.24
N LEU A 454 -9.99 5.24 -0.03
CA LEU A 454 -8.70 5.85 0.29
C LEU A 454 -7.75 4.77 0.79
N GLN A 455 -6.56 4.67 0.18
CA GLN A 455 -5.41 3.91 0.67
C GLN A 455 -5.76 2.55 1.32
N LEU A 456 -6.19 1.60 0.51
CA LEU A 456 -6.46 0.24 0.99
C LEU A 456 -5.14 -0.49 1.31
N PRO A 457 -5.08 -1.26 2.42
CA PRO A 457 -3.92 -2.11 2.72
C PRO A 457 -3.64 -3.13 1.61
N GLU A 458 -2.43 -3.70 1.62
CA GLU A 458 -2.10 -4.80 0.71
C GLU A 458 -2.94 -6.04 1.06
N GLY A 459 -3.49 -6.69 0.04
CA GLY A 459 -4.39 -7.82 0.23
C GLY A 459 -5.30 -8.07 -0.96
N GLU A 460 -6.09 -9.14 -0.83
CA GLU A 460 -7.16 -9.51 -1.75
C GLU A 460 -8.49 -9.23 -1.07
N TYR A 461 -9.36 -8.51 -1.77
CA TYR A 461 -10.68 -8.11 -1.30
C TYR A 461 -11.73 -8.54 -2.31
N LEU A 462 -12.97 -8.71 -1.85
CA LEU A 462 -14.13 -8.87 -2.73
C LEU A 462 -15.03 -7.65 -2.58
N LEU A 463 -15.19 -6.90 -3.67
CA LEU A 463 -16.07 -5.75 -3.72
C LEU A 463 -17.44 -6.19 -4.24
N HIS A 464 -18.42 -6.18 -3.34
CA HIS A 464 -19.83 -6.41 -3.65
C HIS A 464 -20.53 -5.08 -3.82
N ILE A 465 -21.33 -4.92 -4.87
CA ILE A 465 -22.07 -3.70 -5.18
C ILE A 465 -23.48 -4.09 -5.55
N ARG A 466 -24.46 -3.49 -4.89
CA ARG A 466 -25.87 -3.73 -5.16
C ARG A 466 -26.63 -2.45 -5.49
N LYS A 467 -27.66 -2.60 -6.32
CA LYS A 467 -28.60 -1.55 -6.70
C LYS A 467 -29.92 -1.72 -5.96
N TYR A 468 -30.53 -0.62 -5.53
CA TYR A 468 -31.87 -0.66 -4.99
C TYR A 468 -32.91 -0.89 -6.11
N VAL A 469 -33.73 -1.91 -5.93
CA VAL A 469 -34.93 -2.16 -6.73
C VAL A 469 -36.02 -2.64 -5.77
N ALA A 470 -37.25 -2.16 -5.94
CA ALA A 470 -38.34 -2.55 -5.05
C ALA A 470 -38.75 -4.03 -5.24
N GLN A 471 -38.60 -4.56 -6.46
CA GLN A 471 -38.95 -5.92 -6.82
C GLN A 471 -37.81 -6.90 -6.49
N GLY A 472 -38.15 -8.03 -5.88
CA GLY A 472 -37.23 -9.15 -5.65
C GLY A 472 -36.02 -8.81 -4.75
N PRO A 473 -34.96 -9.64 -4.78
CA PRO A 473 -33.68 -9.29 -4.16
C PRO A 473 -32.99 -8.17 -4.93
N PHE A 474 -32.14 -7.41 -4.23
CA PHE A 474 -31.36 -6.35 -4.86
C PHE A 474 -30.35 -6.94 -5.85
N PRO A 475 -30.30 -6.46 -7.11
CA PRO A 475 -29.30 -6.87 -8.08
C PRO A 475 -27.89 -6.56 -7.58
N GLU A 476 -27.00 -7.55 -7.63
CA GLU A 476 -25.65 -7.47 -7.06
C GLU A 476 -24.59 -7.89 -8.10
N ILE A 477 -23.46 -7.18 -8.09
CA ILE A 477 -22.23 -7.56 -8.81
C ILE A 477 -21.11 -7.73 -7.78
N THR A 478 -20.24 -8.70 -8.02
CA THR A 478 -19.05 -8.95 -7.20
C THR A 478 -17.82 -8.89 -8.09
N ILE A 479 -16.81 -8.13 -7.68
CA ILE A 479 -15.52 -8.04 -8.38
C ILE A 479 -14.36 -8.20 -7.40
N PRO A 480 -13.35 -9.04 -7.72
CA PRO A 480 -12.10 -9.09 -6.97
C PRO A 480 -11.34 -7.78 -7.06
N LEU A 481 -10.85 -7.29 -5.91
CA LEU A 481 -10.02 -6.10 -5.78
C LEU A 481 -8.70 -6.48 -5.10
N ILE A 482 -7.59 -6.39 -5.84
CA ILE A 482 -6.28 -6.86 -5.41
C ILE A 482 -5.33 -5.67 -5.27
N VAL A 483 -4.81 -5.44 -4.07
CA VAL A 483 -3.78 -4.41 -3.81
C VAL A 483 -2.43 -5.10 -3.74
N LYS A 484 -1.56 -4.83 -4.73
CA LYS A 484 -0.22 -5.45 -4.81
C LYS A 484 0.63 -5.10 -3.59
N PRO A 485 1.48 -6.04 -3.12
CA PRO A 485 2.41 -5.75 -2.04
C PRO A 485 3.49 -4.76 -2.46
N ALA A 486 4.11 -4.11 -1.49
CA ALA A 486 5.25 -3.25 -1.74
C ALA A 486 6.44 -4.06 -2.30
N TRP A 487 7.30 -3.45 -3.12
CA TRP A 487 8.43 -4.14 -3.77
C TRP A 487 9.37 -4.82 -2.76
N TYR A 488 9.55 -4.24 -1.58
CA TYR A 488 10.39 -4.76 -0.49
C TYR A 488 9.75 -5.93 0.28
N ASN A 489 8.46 -6.19 0.05
CA ASN A 489 7.68 -7.28 0.63
C ASN A 489 7.40 -8.39 -0.41
N THR A 490 8.22 -8.48 -1.45
CA THR A 490 8.11 -9.53 -2.47
C THR A 490 9.05 -10.69 -2.17
N VAL A 491 8.73 -11.89 -2.68
CA VAL A 491 9.59 -13.09 -2.56
C VAL A 491 11.01 -12.81 -3.04
N TRP A 492 11.17 -12.03 -4.12
CA TRP A 492 12.48 -11.62 -4.64
C TRP A 492 13.25 -10.70 -3.70
N ALA A 493 12.56 -9.77 -3.00
CA ALA A 493 13.19 -8.94 -1.99
C ALA A 493 13.68 -9.77 -0.79
N TYR A 494 12.87 -10.73 -0.33
CA TYR A 494 13.29 -11.66 0.72
C TYR A 494 14.51 -12.49 0.31
N LEU A 495 14.54 -13.00 -0.93
CA LEU A 495 15.72 -13.69 -1.47
C LEU A 495 16.96 -12.77 -1.48
N ALA A 496 16.81 -11.52 -1.90
CA ALA A 496 17.89 -10.55 -1.89
C ALA A 496 18.40 -10.25 -0.47
N TYR A 497 17.51 -10.16 0.53
CA TYR A 497 17.89 -9.99 1.93
C TYR A 497 18.69 -11.19 2.45
N VAL A 498 18.27 -12.42 2.12
CA VAL A 498 19.02 -13.63 2.49
C VAL A 498 20.40 -13.63 1.85
N VAL A 499 20.51 -13.30 0.56
CA VAL A 499 21.80 -13.23 -0.13
C VAL A 499 22.70 -12.15 0.48
N SER A 500 22.16 -10.97 0.77
CA SER A 500 22.90 -9.89 1.43
C SER A 500 23.40 -10.32 2.81
N LEU A 501 22.58 -11.05 3.58
CA LEU A 501 22.95 -11.55 4.90
C LEU A 501 24.04 -12.62 4.81
N LEU A 502 23.95 -13.54 3.84
CA LEU A 502 25.00 -14.52 3.55
C LEU A 502 26.31 -13.85 3.12
N PHE A 503 26.23 -12.78 2.32
CA PHE A 503 27.40 -12.01 1.89
C PHE A 503 28.08 -11.30 3.08
N LEU A 504 27.30 -10.68 3.97
CA LEU A 504 27.81 -10.06 5.19
C LEU A 504 28.44 -11.10 6.11
N PHE A 505 27.81 -12.27 6.27
CA PHE A 505 28.34 -13.38 7.05
C PHE A 505 29.65 -13.90 6.47
N HIS A 506 29.70 -14.14 5.15
CA HIS A 506 30.91 -14.58 4.45
C HIS A 506 32.04 -13.54 4.56
N SER A 507 31.71 -12.26 4.40
CA SER A 507 32.67 -11.16 4.57
C SER A 507 33.18 -11.06 6.00
N GLY A 508 32.31 -11.27 6.99
CA GLY A 508 32.66 -11.32 8.41
C GLY A 508 33.59 -12.48 8.73
N ILE A 509 33.32 -13.69 8.21
CA ILE A 509 34.23 -14.84 8.33
C ILE A 509 35.58 -14.52 7.68
N ASN A 510 35.59 -13.99 6.46
CA ASN A 510 36.84 -13.66 5.77
C ASN A 510 37.65 -12.60 6.53
N TYR A 511 36.99 -11.59 7.09
CA TYR A 511 37.63 -10.60 7.94
C TYR A 511 38.20 -11.21 9.23
N TYR A 512 37.42 -12.06 9.91
CA TYR A 512 37.84 -12.76 11.12
C TYR A 512 39.01 -13.70 10.85
N MET A 513 38.99 -14.43 9.74
CA MET A 513 40.09 -15.29 9.29
C MET A 513 41.36 -14.49 8.99
N ARG A 514 41.25 -13.30 8.38
CA ARG A 514 42.40 -12.39 8.19
C ARG A 514 42.98 -11.92 9.52
N LEU A 515 42.13 -11.57 10.47
CA LEU A 515 42.53 -11.19 11.83
C LEU A 515 43.27 -12.31 12.56
N ILE A 516 42.80 -13.56 12.44
CA ILE A 516 43.47 -14.72 13.02
C ILE A 516 44.86 -14.89 12.39
N ARG A 517 44.95 -14.88 11.06
CA ARG A 517 46.23 -15.03 10.35
C ARG A 517 47.26 -13.97 10.79
N GLN A 518 46.82 -12.71 10.94
CA GLN A 518 47.71 -11.64 11.43
C GLN A 518 48.19 -11.87 12.86
N LYS A 519 47.38 -12.48 13.72
CA LYS A 519 47.81 -12.84 15.08
C LYS A 519 48.80 -13.99 15.06
N GLU A 520 48.56 -14.99 14.23
CA GLU A 520 49.47 -16.14 14.06
C GLU A 520 50.84 -15.69 13.52
N GLU A 521 50.87 -14.78 12.54
CA GLU A 521 52.11 -14.22 12.00
C GLU A 521 52.91 -13.47 13.06
N ARG A 522 52.28 -12.60 13.86
CA ARG A 522 52.97 -11.87 14.94
C ARG A 522 53.55 -12.81 16.00
N VAL A 523 52.79 -13.83 16.40
CA VAL A 523 53.27 -14.82 17.37
C VAL A 523 54.49 -15.56 16.82
N LYS A 524 54.51 -15.86 15.52
CA LYS A 524 55.64 -16.52 14.87
C LYS A 524 56.87 -15.60 14.78
N GLU A 525 56.68 -14.35 14.39
CA GLU A 525 57.76 -13.35 14.35
C GLU A 525 58.39 -13.13 15.74
N GLU A 526 57.58 -13.07 16.80
CA GLU A 526 58.06 -12.98 18.18
C GLU A 526 58.90 -14.20 18.60
N GLN A 527 58.49 -15.41 18.19
CA GLN A 527 59.24 -16.64 18.46
C GLN A 527 60.60 -16.66 17.75
N GLU A 528 60.64 -16.29 16.47
CA GLU A 528 61.89 -16.26 15.68
C GLU A 528 62.89 -15.22 16.25
N GLN A 529 62.41 -14.06 16.70
CA GLN A 529 63.24 -13.04 17.34
C GLN A 529 63.85 -13.53 18.66
N GLN A 530 63.08 -14.24 19.48
CA GLN A 530 63.59 -14.80 20.74
C GLN A 530 64.68 -15.85 20.51
N GLU A 531 64.54 -16.67 19.48
CA GLU A 531 65.53 -17.69 19.13
C GLU A 531 66.86 -17.07 18.68
N GLN A 532 66.80 -16.03 17.84
CA GLN A 532 67.99 -15.30 17.39
C GLN A 532 68.77 -14.66 18.55
N GLN A 533 68.07 -14.02 19.50
CA GLN A 533 68.71 -13.40 20.66
C GLN A 533 69.44 -14.43 21.54
N ARG A 534 68.84 -15.63 21.73
CA ARG A 534 69.49 -16.71 22.49
C ARG A 534 70.77 -17.19 21.83
N LEU A 535 70.75 -17.38 20.51
CA LEU A 535 71.92 -17.80 19.74
C LEU A 535 73.06 -16.78 19.80
N GLN A 536 72.73 -15.49 19.72
CA GLN A 536 73.73 -14.43 19.78
C GLN A 536 74.44 -14.39 21.14
N LYS A 537 73.68 -14.52 22.23
CA LYS A 537 74.24 -14.53 23.59
C LYS A 537 75.16 -15.73 23.84
N MET A 538 74.77 -16.92 23.39
CA MET A 538 75.62 -18.12 23.50
C MET A 538 76.96 -17.97 22.77
N LYS A 539 77.00 -17.23 21.66
CA LYS A 539 78.23 -17.01 20.90
C LYS A 539 79.21 -16.09 21.62
N GLU A 540 78.70 -15.09 22.33
CA GLU A 540 79.50 -14.14 23.11
C GLU A 540 80.20 -14.82 24.29
N ASP A 541 79.43 -15.59 25.07
CA ASP A 541 79.95 -16.35 26.22
C ASP A 541 81.08 -17.32 25.80
N PHE A 542 80.98 -17.93 24.62
CA PHE A 542 81.99 -18.85 24.09
C PHE A 542 83.32 -18.15 23.79
N LEU A 543 83.27 -16.97 23.16
CA LEU A 543 84.46 -16.19 22.78
C LEU A 543 85.26 -15.71 23.99
N GLU A 544 84.58 -15.33 25.06
CA GLU A 544 85.24 -14.87 26.29
C GLU A 544 86.01 -16.00 27.00
N GLY A 545 85.49 -17.22 26.96
CA GLY A 545 86.18 -18.42 27.47
C GLY A 545 87.52 -18.68 26.77
N GLU A 546 87.55 -18.61 25.44
CA GLU A 546 88.75 -18.91 24.65
C GLU A 546 89.90 -17.92 24.92
N LEU A 547 89.58 -16.63 25.15
CA LEU A 547 90.57 -15.61 25.47
C LEU A 547 91.24 -15.85 26.84
N LYS A 548 90.46 -16.29 27.82
CA LYS A 548 90.94 -16.53 29.18
C LYS A 548 91.93 -17.70 29.23
N ASP A 549 91.68 -18.75 28.47
CA ASP A 549 92.53 -19.95 28.46
C ASP A 549 93.92 -19.66 27.88
N LYS A 550 94.01 -18.89 26.79
CA LYS A 550 95.30 -18.49 26.19
C LYS A 550 96.18 -17.63 27.11
N SER A 551 95.58 -16.75 27.90
CA SER A 551 96.32 -15.90 28.84
C SER A 551 96.94 -16.73 29.98
N ASN A 552 96.25 -17.77 30.44
CA ASN A 552 96.74 -18.63 31.52
C ASN A 552 97.94 -19.48 31.08
N GLU A 553 97.94 -19.95 29.84
CA GLU A 553 99.03 -20.76 29.29
C GLU A 553 100.37 -19.99 29.25
N LEU A 554 100.34 -18.70 28.88
CA LEU A 554 101.52 -17.84 28.82
C LEU A 554 102.17 -17.62 30.20
N MET A 555 101.35 -17.43 31.24
CA MET A 555 101.82 -17.12 32.59
C MET A 555 102.54 -18.33 33.23
N LEU A 556 102.08 -19.54 32.93
CA LEU A 556 102.71 -20.78 33.40
C LEU A 556 104.12 -20.97 32.83
N GLN A 557 104.33 -20.68 31.53
CA GLN A 557 105.65 -20.84 30.93
C GLN A 557 106.66 -19.80 31.44
N THR A 558 106.21 -18.57 31.68
CA THR A 558 107.08 -17.49 32.17
C THR A 558 107.54 -17.72 33.61
N THR A 559 106.66 -18.22 34.48
CA THR A 559 107.02 -18.53 35.88
C THR A 559 108.00 -19.71 35.99
N ALA A 560 107.92 -20.68 35.09
CA ALA A 560 108.88 -21.79 35.03
C ALA A 560 110.31 -21.32 34.70
N LEU A 561 110.45 -20.37 33.76
CA LEU A 561 111.73 -19.76 33.40
C LEU A 561 112.33 -18.97 34.57
N VAL A 562 111.53 -18.15 35.26
CA VAL A 562 111.98 -17.37 36.44
C VAL A 562 112.54 -18.29 37.53
N LYS A 563 111.82 -19.38 37.85
CA LYS A 563 112.26 -20.33 38.88
C LYS A 563 113.56 -21.04 38.51
N ARG A 564 113.76 -21.39 37.24
CA ARG A 564 115.02 -21.98 36.77
C ARG A 564 116.20 -21.04 36.99
N ASN A 565 116.06 -19.75 36.63
CA ASN A 565 117.15 -18.78 36.76
C ASN A 565 117.49 -18.49 38.23
N GLN A 566 116.48 -18.37 39.10
CA GLN A 566 116.70 -18.22 40.54
C GLN A 566 117.45 -19.40 41.15
N ALA A 567 117.13 -20.63 40.73
CA ALA A 567 117.82 -21.83 41.21
C ALA A 567 119.30 -21.82 40.82
N ILE A 568 119.63 -21.51 39.56
CA ILE A 568 121.03 -21.44 39.10
C ILE A 568 121.78 -20.31 39.83
N GLN A 569 121.13 -19.17 40.07
CA GLN A 569 121.73 -18.05 40.80
C GLN A 569 122.06 -18.42 42.26
N SER A 570 121.16 -19.16 42.93
CA SER A 570 121.43 -19.69 44.28
C SER A 570 122.59 -20.71 44.31
N LEU A 571 122.77 -21.49 43.24
CA LEU A 571 123.92 -22.41 43.12
C LEU A 571 125.24 -21.66 42.91
N VAL A 572 125.23 -20.55 42.18
CA VAL A 572 126.40 -19.67 42.03
C VAL A 572 126.80 -19.03 43.36
N GLU A 573 125.83 -18.52 44.13
CA GLU A 573 126.09 -17.94 45.45
C GLU A 573 126.69 -18.96 46.43
N GLU A 574 126.19 -20.19 46.44
CA GLU A 574 126.73 -21.25 47.28
C GLU A 574 128.13 -21.69 46.82
N LEU A 575 128.39 -21.73 45.50
CA LEU A 575 129.72 -21.98 44.95
C LEU A 575 130.73 -20.90 45.39
N ASP A 576 130.33 -19.63 45.37
CA ASP A 576 131.14 -18.50 45.83
C ASP A 576 131.44 -18.62 47.33
N ARG A 577 130.45 -19.01 48.14
CA ARG A 577 130.63 -19.29 49.57
C ARG A 577 131.62 -20.42 49.84
N GLN A 578 131.54 -21.52 49.09
CA GLN A 578 132.47 -22.65 49.25
C GLN A 578 133.91 -22.24 48.95
N LYS A 579 134.12 -21.42 47.92
CA LYS A 579 135.46 -20.87 47.64
C LYS A 579 135.95 -19.97 48.77
N GLU A 580 135.09 -19.12 49.31
CA GLU A 580 135.44 -18.21 50.40
C GLU A 580 135.81 -18.96 51.69
N THR A 581 135.15 -20.09 51.97
CA THR A 581 135.45 -20.93 53.15
C THR A 581 136.68 -21.82 52.99
N LEU A 582 136.94 -22.37 51.80
CA LEU A 582 138.04 -23.32 51.57
C LEU A 582 139.37 -22.66 51.15
N GLY A 583 139.34 -21.39 50.74
CA GLY A 583 140.53 -20.61 50.38
C GLY A 583 141.40 -21.31 49.31
N ASP A 584 142.72 -21.34 49.53
CA ASP A 584 143.70 -21.93 48.58
C ASP A 584 143.60 -23.45 48.42
N ARG A 585 142.82 -24.15 49.26
CA ARG A 585 142.61 -25.61 49.14
C ARG A 585 141.62 -25.97 48.03
N TYR A 586 140.83 -25.02 47.54
CA TYR A 586 139.90 -25.26 46.44
C TYR A 586 140.62 -25.08 45.09
N PRO A 587 140.68 -26.08 44.20
CA PRO A 587 141.38 -25.95 42.93
C PRO A 587 140.79 -24.82 42.07
N ASN A 588 141.53 -23.72 41.94
CA ASN A 588 141.03 -22.48 41.36
C ASN A 588 140.57 -22.66 39.88
N LYS A 589 141.18 -23.62 39.17
CA LYS A 589 140.84 -23.97 37.79
C LYS A 589 139.46 -24.62 37.66
N LEU A 590 139.06 -25.46 38.64
CA LEU A 590 137.75 -26.11 38.66
C LEU A 590 136.65 -25.13 39.06
N TYR A 591 136.90 -24.30 40.08
CA TYR A 591 135.99 -23.22 40.45
C TYR A 591 135.70 -22.30 39.27
N LYS A 592 136.75 -21.85 38.58
CA LYS A 592 136.61 -20.93 37.45
C LYS A 592 135.79 -21.58 36.34
N ARG A 593 136.02 -22.87 36.04
CA ARG A 593 135.25 -23.60 35.02
C ARG A 593 133.79 -23.83 35.41
N LEU A 594 133.50 -24.18 36.66
CA LEU A 594 132.13 -24.36 37.17
C LEU A 594 131.36 -23.04 37.21
N ARG A 595 132.03 -21.96 37.64
CA ARG A 595 131.48 -20.61 37.62
C ARG A 595 131.20 -20.14 36.19
N GLU A 596 132.14 -20.34 35.26
CA GLU A 596 131.94 -20.05 33.84
C GLU A 596 130.75 -20.82 33.24
N LEU A 597 130.60 -22.12 33.53
CA LEU A 597 129.47 -22.92 33.03
C LEU A 597 128.11 -22.47 33.60
N MET A 598 128.05 -22.04 34.86
CA MET A 598 126.82 -21.51 35.46
C MET A 598 126.51 -20.09 35.00
N GLU A 599 127.53 -19.26 34.78
CA GLU A 599 127.37 -17.93 34.17
C GLU A 599 126.93 -18.04 32.70
N GLU A 600 127.42 -19.04 31.95
CA GLU A 600 126.97 -19.34 30.58
C GLU A 600 125.51 -19.84 30.55
N ALA A 601 125.10 -20.68 31.51
CA ALA A 601 123.71 -21.14 31.65
C ALA A 601 122.72 -20.04 32.12
N LEU A 602 123.22 -18.97 32.77
CA LEU A 602 122.45 -17.79 33.19
C LEU A 602 122.37 -16.70 32.11
N ASN A 603 123.28 -16.72 31.13
CA ASN A 603 123.46 -15.63 30.16
C ASN A 603 123.19 -16.09 28.72
N ASP A 604 122.23 -16.99 28.55
CA ASP A 604 121.82 -17.47 27.24
C ASP A 604 120.94 -16.43 26.52
N GLN A 605 121.41 -15.94 25.37
CA GLN A 605 120.62 -15.05 24.51
C GLN A 605 119.37 -15.75 23.92
N ALA A 606 119.33 -17.09 23.90
CA ALA A 606 118.21 -17.85 23.36
C ALA A 606 116.93 -17.74 24.21
N ASP A 607 117.05 -17.71 25.55
CA ASP A 607 115.90 -17.63 26.47
C ASP A 607 115.09 -16.35 26.27
N TRP A 608 115.75 -15.24 25.92
CA TRP A 608 115.07 -13.97 25.64
C TRP A 608 114.32 -13.98 24.31
N ILE A 609 114.90 -14.57 23.26
CA ILE A 609 114.26 -14.68 21.94
C ILE A 609 112.99 -15.55 22.06
N GLN A 610 113.06 -16.62 22.86
CA GLN A 610 111.93 -17.49 23.13
C GLN A 610 110.83 -16.78 23.93
N PHE A 611 111.19 -16.01 24.96
CA PHE A 611 110.27 -15.15 25.70
C PHE A 611 109.57 -14.11 24.80
N GLU A 612 110.32 -13.43 23.93
CA GLU A 612 109.80 -12.40 23.02
C GLU A 612 108.81 -13.00 22.00
N SER A 613 109.06 -14.22 21.52
CA SER A 613 108.13 -14.99 20.69
C SER A 613 106.82 -15.31 21.43
N TYR A 614 106.89 -15.77 22.69
CA TYR A 614 105.70 -16.09 23.48
C TYR A 614 104.88 -14.83 23.80
N PHE A 615 105.57 -13.76 24.20
CA PHE A 615 104.93 -12.50 24.53
C PHE A 615 104.21 -11.88 23.32
N ASN A 616 104.83 -11.86 22.13
CA ASN A 616 104.20 -11.32 20.91
C ASN A 616 102.98 -12.13 20.45
N ARG A 617 102.92 -13.44 20.73
CA ARG A 617 101.74 -14.28 20.42
C ARG A 617 100.53 -13.94 21.28
N ALA A 618 100.74 -13.60 22.55
CA ALA A 618 99.66 -13.34 23.50
C ALA A 618 99.29 -11.86 23.61
N HIS A 619 100.25 -10.95 23.41
CA HIS A 619 100.06 -9.51 23.48
C HIS A 619 100.29 -8.90 22.10
N GLN A 620 99.24 -8.94 21.27
CA GLN A 620 99.32 -8.51 19.86
C GLN A 620 99.82 -7.05 19.75
N ASN A 621 100.93 -6.89 19.02
CA ASN A 621 101.53 -5.62 18.62
C ASN A 621 102.00 -4.67 19.74
N PHE A 622 102.07 -5.11 21.00
CA PHE A 622 102.55 -4.24 22.09
C PHE A 622 103.98 -3.71 21.86
N ILE A 623 104.91 -4.59 21.47
CA ILE A 623 106.32 -4.22 21.24
C ILE A 623 106.43 -3.24 20.06
N GLU A 624 105.67 -3.47 18.99
CA GLU A 624 105.64 -2.59 17.82
C GLU A 624 105.04 -1.21 18.16
N ARG A 625 103.95 -1.16 18.95
CA ARG A 625 103.34 0.10 19.39
C ARG A 625 104.30 0.94 20.24
N ILE A 626 104.96 0.35 21.24
CA ILE A 626 105.92 1.09 22.08
C ILE A 626 107.11 1.60 21.26
N ARG A 627 107.62 0.79 20.32
CA ARG A 627 108.73 1.21 19.45
C ARG A 627 108.34 2.34 18.50
N GLN A 628 107.10 2.35 18.03
CA GLN A 628 106.55 3.38 17.15
C GLN A 628 106.33 4.70 17.88
N ASP A 629 105.73 4.65 19.07
CA ASP A 629 105.40 5.86 19.86
C ASP A 629 106.63 6.47 20.55
N TYR A 630 107.65 5.66 20.87
CA TYR A 630 108.87 6.09 21.58
C TYR A 630 110.15 5.64 20.86
N SER A 631 110.61 6.43 19.89
CA SER A 631 111.74 6.07 19.02
C SER A 631 113.12 6.04 19.71
N ASP A 632 113.27 6.60 20.92
CA ASP A 632 114.53 6.64 21.70
C ASP A 632 114.63 5.51 22.76
N ILE A 633 113.69 4.55 22.73
CA ILE A 633 113.68 3.41 23.64
C ILE A 633 114.71 2.35 23.22
N THR A 634 115.56 1.91 24.15
CA THR A 634 116.57 0.89 23.83
C THR A 634 115.96 -0.51 23.88
N THR A 635 116.61 -1.49 23.24
CA THR A 635 116.20 -2.89 23.33
C THR A 635 116.11 -3.36 24.78
N GLY A 636 117.05 -2.94 25.64
CA GLY A 636 117.06 -3.27 27.07
C GLY A 636 115.91 -2.65 27.88
N ASP A 637 115.40 -1.50 27.44
CA ASP A 637 114.22 -0.84 28.02
C ASP A 637 112.93 -1.56 27.61
N LEU A 638 112.82 -1.98 26.34
CA LEU A 638 111.70 -2.80 25.84
C LEU A 638 111.57 -4.12 26.60
N ARG A 639 112.70 -4.77 26.94
CA ARG A 639 112.68 -6.00 27.75
C ARG A 639 111.99 -5.78 29.08
N ILE A 640 112.33 -4.69 29.75
CA ILE A 640 111.75 -4.34 31.04
C ILE A 640 110.27 -3.95 30.89
N CYS A 641 109.87 -3.25 29.82
CA CYS A 641 108.46 -2.98 29.55
C CYS A 641 107.61 -4.26 29.41
N CYS A 642 108.10 -5.26 28.68
CA CYS A 642 107.40 -6.53 28.51
C CYS A 642 107.24 -7.25 29.85
N LEU A 643 108.31 -7.33 30.64
CA LEU A 643 108.29 -7.99 31.94
C LEU A 643 107.40 -7.25 32.95
N LEU A 644 107.35 -5.91 32.91
CA LEU A 644 106.47 -5.10 33.74
C LEU A 644 105.00 -5.25 33.33
N ARG A 645 104.68 -5.35 32.03
CA ARG A 645 103.32 -5.64 31.55
C ARG A 645 102.80 -6.99 32.05
N MET A 646 103.70 -7.96 32.19
CA MET A 646 103.40 -9.26 32.80
C MET A 646 103.29 -9.21 34.33
N ASN A 647 103.34 -8.01 34.91
CA ASN A 647 103.24 -7.75 36.35
C ASN A 647 104.33 -8.44 37.20
N LEU A 648 105.52 -8.65 36.63
CA LEU A 648 106.65 -9.23 37.36
C LEU A 648 107.23 -8.22 38.35
N SER A 649 107.61 -8.72 39.53
CA SER A 649 108.23 -7.90 40.57
C SER A 649 109.68 -7.50 40.20
N THR A 650 110.17 -6.41 40.79
CA THR A 650 111.55 -5.94 40.55
C THR A 650 112.61 -7.00 40.86
N LYS A 651 112.34 -7.89 41.84
CA LYS A 651 113.24 -9.01 42.18
C LYS A 651 113.24 -10.09 41.11
N GLU A 652 112.08 -10.44 40.57
CA GLU A 652 111.95 -11.42 39.49
C GLU A 652 112.57 -10.92 38.19
N ILE A 653 112.37 -9.65 37.86
CA ILE A 653 112.99 -9.00 36.70
C ILE A 653 114.52 -8.99 36.84
N ALA A 654 115.04 -8.71 38.04
CA ALA A 654 116.48 -8.72 38.31
C ALA A 654 117.09 -10.11 38.11
N SER A 655 116.39 -11.14 38.57
CA SER A 655 116.82 -12.53 38.37
C SER A 655 116.73 -12.98 36.91
N LEU A 656 115.65 -12.60 36.19
CA LEU A 656 115.46 -12.97 34.79
C LEU A 656 116.49 -12.29 33.87
N LEU A 657 116.85 -11.04 34.14
CA LEU A 657 117.82 -10.28 33.36
C LEU A 657 119.27 -10.42 33.86
N ASN A 658 119.51 -11.25 34.89
CA ASN A 658 120.81 -11.47 35.53
C ASN A 658 121.55 -10.15 35.86
N ILE A 659 120.84 -9.21 36.47
CA ILE A 659 121.36 -7.90 36.90
C ILE A 659 120.95 -7.62 38.34
N SER A 660 121.66 -6.71 39.02
CA SER A 660 121.31 -6.36 40.39
C SER A 660 119.93 -5.70 40.46
N VAL A 661 119.20 -5.92 41.57
CA VAL A 661 117.91 -5.26 41.85
C VAL A 661 118.02 -3.74 41.68
N ARG A 662 119.13 -3.16 42.14
CA ARG A 662 119.43 -1.72 42.00
C ARG A 662 119.58 -1.28 40.54
N ALA A 663 120.12 -2.14 39.66
CA ALA A 663 120.19 -1.86 38.23
C ALA A 663 118.79 -1.86 37.58
N VAL A 664 117.89 -2.75 38.01
CA VAL A 664 116.49 -2.75 37.55
C VAL A 664 115.75 -1.49 38.00
N GLU A 665 115.91 -1.08 39.26
CA GLU A 665 115.31 0.15 39.79
C GLU A 665 115.77 1.40 39.03
N LEU A 666 117.07 1.50 38.75
CA LEU A 666 117.64 2.57 37.92
C LEU A 666 117.06 2.56 36.50
N ARG A 667 116.89 1.38 35.89
CA ARG A 667 116.29 1.25 34.56
C ARG A 667 114.80 1.61 34.57
N ARG A 668 114.03 1.21 35.59
CA ARG A 668 112.61 1.61 35.77
C ARG A 668 112.46 3.12 35.90
N TYR A 669 113.36 3.76 36.66
CA TYR A 669 113.40 5.22 36.78
C TYR A 669 113.69 5.91 35.43
N ARG A 670 114.63 5.38 34.64
CA ARG A 670 114.94 5.89 33.30
C ARG A 670 113.79 5.70 32.32
N LEU A 671 113.17 4.52 32.33
CA LEU A 671 111.98 4.20 31.54
C LEU A 671 110.84 5.16 31.83
N ARG A 672 110.59 5.43 33.11
CA ARG A 672 109.55 6.38 33.53
C ARG A 672 109.81 7.80 32.99
N LYS A 673 111.06 8.26 33.01
CA LYS A 673 111.44 9.55 32.39
C LYS A 673 111.31 9.54 30.87
N ARG A 674 111.66 8.44 30.21
CA ARG A 674 111.61 8.29 28.74
C ARG A 674 110.17 8.20 28.21
N LEU A 675 109.27 7.58 28.99
CA LEU A 675 107.84 7.48 28.69
C LEU A 675 107.04 8.73 29.11
N GLY A 676 107.71 9.79 29.60
CA GLY A 676 107.07 11.07 29.92
C GLY A 676 106.07 11.04 31.09
N LEU A 677 106.16 10.05 31.99
CA LEU A 677 105.17 9.86 33.05
C LEU A 677 105.36 10.86 34.22
N GLU A 678 104.27 11.54 34.61
CA GLU A 678 104.22 12.49 35.72
C GLU A 678 104.38 11.82 37.10
N GLY A 679 104.65 12.62 38.15
CA GLY A 679 104.97 12.23 39.53
C GLY A 679 104.24 11.00 40.09
N ASP A 680 102.94 10.91 39.85
CA ASP A 680 102.05 9.97 40.53
C ASP A 680 101.58 8.77 39.69
N THR A 681 101.90 8.70 38.38
CA THR A 681 101.42 7.59 37.53
C THR A 681 102.23 6.30 37.75
N ASN A 682 101.54 5.19 38.07
CA ASN A 682 102.18 3.88 38.22
C ASN A 682 102.63 3.33 36.86
N LEU A 683 103.95 3.13 36.70
CA LEU A 683 104.55 2.61 35.47
C LEU A 683 103.99 1.24 35.05
N VAL A 684 103.64 0.37 36.01
CA VAL A 684 103.11 -0.98 35.71
C VAL A 684 101.68 -0.89 35.19
N GLU A 685 100.83 -0.12 35.87
CA GLU A 685 99.43 0.06 35.49
C GLU A 685 99.29 0.72 34.10
N PHE A 686 100.13 1.73 33.82
CA PHE A 686 100.24 2.31 32.48
C PHE A 686 100.60 1.24 31.44
N LEU A 687 101.63 0.43 31.69
CA LEU A 687 102.07 -0.60 30.74
C LEU A 687 101.11 -1.78 30.61
N ILE A 688 100.24 -2.06 31.58
CA ILE A 688 99.18 -3.07 31.47
C ILE A 688 98.02 -2.56 30.59
N ASN A 689 97.66 -1.29 30.73
CA ASN A 689 96.53 -0.66 30.05
C ASN A 689 96.87 -0.09 28.65
N TYR A 690 98.16 0.01 28.31
CA TYR A 690 98.68 0.39 26.98
C TYR A 690 98.45 -0.70 25.93
#